data_AF-A0A0P7XA77-F1
#
_entry.id   AF-A0A0P7XA77-F1
#
_cell.length_a   1.000
_cell.length_b   1.000
_cell.length_c   1.000
_cell.angle_alpha   90.00
_cell.angle_beta   90.00
_cell.angle_gamma   90.00
#
_symmetry.space_group_name_H-M   'P 1'
#
loop_
_entity.id
_entity.type
_entity.pdbx_description
1 polymer ?
#
loop_
_entity_poly.entity_id
_entity_poly.type
_entity_poly.pdbx_seq_one_letter_code
_entity_poly.pdbx_strand_id
1 'polypeptide(L)'
;MEHFMFAKISEITPENLASLLKCKLTDNSTSFKETWKLFFTKVSGVLDKALSIFSNMSMNISKPVMSDILDVIGDIRINIFSGEQLMDVNFTNYWFHGNLRPFLSSASGEFLSCLSNKNITCEIYQNVYVWRGFVNLIFVIMGHTVGLQLKEFNNEFLNMDPWTKTSVYTYLIYPFLSKNTTDLACLSNTNDSMDWLLKNFGNFSVIAPLTDLLALNEHFSPMDALPLLSVSQLAEVAYTPGQLTSSEDANNLMGHISNAELHIFFDQFSSAIQGEENRIPPSVRSAMLQQAFMRANLSEPSVSDTEVLLWLQLRLRPLLINMSVDYIEPYFTTVQNRSCTTVQQAVELLYSIQSTLSDDTQKKIYSNIVTLLKEPSPIRCYQNNSFYSFMESSFLGFQFPNLSTFLSLVPDTEKSMLINSMSPSDLGSLLSRPNIVDNSSQLCTIFNYYFSTPDFLEKENVSDSLRQQILPCVWPMALSSKTKTDVEVWFNSLSQYMKFLNKDLIGSPKLLSASCLSFQKFVFVLGNGYNYSNMNFNKGNVYTTIKDYLSTGTKPKCYNATNPDLNSTAWFVDYIGEFINFTTLDDLNSFGSTQLQVFAPNLANIHLFNQTGFQQNISSFYTELIYLQDPNFNPLLLPMEFRCSAPGSSYTQLNNEEAMTVLRNISHVCTEVDPQIITANSAPQALLINVPDAMADEISRSLLTNFTSDTVTIQRINTKKWKPEQAVLFFHTVADAMSDPNNISADVLQGFTCSRVQAFTKNKVINLIKACRNNGEKKIVLQETQLTCMYNCIKDGNASAFTQYPSDILLYYKQLSRKLPAIICPFIQAGCTTGNITAVTISDEAFPFGYDAIQFNACLTADVVKANLAALADKVVDDGFLTIILNKLNQAYNSSIADEQVQQLGSISRVASLADINKWNITKIDTLAALMSSSDGKWTPDQSNLIITKYLSTKGNTLGTAELNSIGGVNLCALNASVLNTISSSSLRYADVLDVSNCSTSNKVILFTIANSFFSSPTNISLTSYQLIQPYIGGAPLSYVKLLSTSNVSMDIPTFASLDPNVIMALTVSDVKGLLGNNLADLKTYENVTVIQNWTATQYKSVLDTLGLNLIGGRADLTTTVPGLQNSTGTTVATIVSTVMTATPTTKTPTTSAYSKIH
;
A
#
# COMPACT_ATOMS: atom_id res chain seq x y z
N MET A 1 -1.93 73.66 23.19
CA MET A 1 -2.05 73.03 24.52
C MET A 1 -0.87 73.40 25.40
N GLU A 2 0.38 73.06 25.03
CA GLU A 2 1.60 73.45 25.78
C GLU A 2 1.67 74.95 26.13
N HIS A 3 1.30 75.84 25.20
CA HIS A 3 1.26 77.29 25.45
C HIS A 3 0.28 77.70 26.58
N PHE A 4 -0.77 76.92 26.84
CA PHE A 4 -1.70 77.12 27.97
C PHE A 4 -1.19 76.48 29.28
N MET A 5 -0.19 75.59 29.23
CA MET A 5 0.38 74.95 30.42
C MET A 5 1.20 75.95 31.25
N PHE A 6 1.78 76.99 30.62
CA PHE A 6 2.66 77.98 31.27
C PHE A 6 2.04 79.38 31.42
N ALA A 7 0.85 79.62 30.86
CA ALA A 7 0.13 80.89 30.99
C ALA A 7 -0.81 80.92 32.21
N LYS A 8 -1.08 82.13 32.73
CA LYS A 8 -2.14 82.37 33.71
C LYS A 8 -3.48 82.32 32.95
N ILE A 9 -4.18 81.19 33.01
CA ILE A 9 -5.39 80.94 32.21
C ILE A 9 -6.51 81.91 32.62
N SER A 10 -6.72 82.95 31.83
CA SER A 10 -7.90 83.81 31.88
C SER A 10 -9.06 83.11 31.18
N GLU A 11 -10.05 82.65 31.97
CA GLU A 11 -11.40 82.20 31.57
C GLU A 11 -11.52 81.48 30.21
N ILE A 12 -11.11 80.21 30.17
CA ILE A 12 -11.57 79.29 29.12
C ILE A 12 -13.05 78.97 29.40
N THR A 13 -13.95 79.29 28.46
CA THR A 13 -15.37 78.93 28.53
C THR A 13 -15.60 77.45 28.14
N PRO A 14 -16.74 76.85 28.52
CA PRO A 14 -17.10 75.50 28.10
C PRO A 14 -17.11 75.30 26.58
N GLU A 15 -17.57 76.31 25.82
CA GLU A 15 -17.65 76.29 24.36
C GLU A 15 -16.26 76.30 23.71
N ASN A 16 -15.33 77.07 24.28
CA ASN A 16 -13.93 77.12 23.85
C ASN A 16 -13.23 75.78 24.13
N LEU A 17 -13.51 75.15 25.28
CA LEU A 17 -12.95 73.85 25.63
C LEU A 17 -13.49 72.73 24.74
N ALA A 18 -14.80 72.69 24.47
CA ALA A 18 -15.40 71.73 23.55
C ALA A 18 -14.86 71.87 22.11
N SER A 19 -14.66 73.10 21.65
CA SER A 19 -14.07 73.40 20.34
C SER A 19 -12.59 73.01 20.26
N LEU A 20 -11.84 73.17 21.36
CA LEU A 20 -10.45 72.72 21.45
C LEU A 20 -10.33 71.19 21.43
N LEU A 21 -11.21 70.49 22.15
CA LEU A 21 -11.33 69.03 22.11
C LEU A 21 -11.57 68.53 20.68
N LYS A 22 -12.59 69.10 20.02
CA LYS A 22 -12.88 68.85 18.60
C LYS A 22 -11.64 68.99 17.71
N CYS A 23 -10.98 70.16 17.77
CA CYS A 23 -9.82 70.45 16.93
C CYS A 23 -8.65 69.48 17.18
N LYS A 24 -8.36 69.14 18.45
CA LYS A 24 -7.25 68.24 18.79
C LYS A 24 -7.54 66.76 18.49
N LEU A 25 -8.80 66.36 18.45
CA LEU A 25 -9.22 65.01 18.07
C LEU A 25 -9.26 64.78 16.55
N THR A 26 -9.25 65.86 15.75
CA THR A 26 -9.11 65.80 14.28
C THR A 26 -7.67 65.95 13.78
N ASP A 27 -6.75 66.49 14.59
CA ASP A 27 -5.32 66.53 14.29
C ASP A 27 -4.67 65.17 14.54
N ASN A 28 -3.94 64.63 13.56
CA ASN A 28 -3.23 63.35 13.69
C ASN A 28 -1.92 63.45 14.52
N SER A 29 -1.89 64.35 15.51
CA SER A 29 -0.72 64.64 16.35
C SER A 29 -0.72 63.77 17.61
N THR A 30 0.39 63.10 17.89
CA THR A 30 0.60 62.33 19.13
C THR A 30 0.57 63.25 20.36
N SER A 31 -0.46 63.10 21.20
CA SER A 31 -0.58 63.79 22.50
C SER A 31 -0.47 62.79 23.64
N PHE A 32 0.45 63.00 24.57
CA PHE A 32 0.63 62.13 25.74
C PHE A 32 -0.50 62.28 26.78
N LYS A 33 -0.91 61.16 27.39
CA LYS A 33 -1.97 61.04 28.43
C LYS A 33 -1.76 62.01 29.61
N GLU A 34 -0.51 62.22 30.01
CA GLU A 34 -0.08 63.14 31.07
C GLU A 34 -0.40 64.62 30.74
N THR A 35 -0.29 65.01 29.46
CA THR A 35 -0.59 66.37 29.01
C THR A 35 -2.08 66.67 29.13
N TRP A 36 -2.94 65.72 28.74
CA TRP A 36 -4.39 65.82 28.94
C TRP A 36 -4.75 65.90 30.42
N LYS A 37 -4.11 65.07 31.27
CA LYS A 37 -4.31 65.07 32.72
C LYS A 37 -4.01 66.42 33.35
N LEU A 38 -2.83 66.98 33.09
CA LEU A 38 -2.46 68.30 33.64
C LEU A 38 -3.34 69.43 33.09
N PHE A 39 -3.73 69.35 31.81
CA PHE A 39 -4.64 70.33 31.19
C PHE A 39 -6.04 70.30 31.81
N PHE A 40 -6.70 69.14 31.88
CA PHE A 40 -8.05 69.03 32.45
C PHE A 40 -8.09 69.31 33.96
N THR A 41 -7.03 69.01 34.72
CA THR A 41 -6.93 69.45 36.12
C THR A 41 -6.99 70.99 36.22
N LYS A 42 -6.38 71.74 35.28
CA LYS A 42 -6.43 73.21 35.27
C LYS A 42 -7.78 73.78 34.80
N VAL A 43 -8.45 73.14 33.84
CA VAL A 43 -9.77 73.60 33.32
C VAL A 43 -10.97 72.90 33.98
N SER A 44 -10.74 72.25 35.13
CA SER A 44 -11.72 71.37 35.77
C SER A 44 -13.08 72.01 36.00
N GLY A 45 -13.15 73.28 36.40
CA GLY A 45 -14.40 73.99 36.68
C GLY A 45 -15.34 74.20 35.48
N VAL A 46 -14.87 74.00 34.24
CA VAL A 46 -15.70 74.11 33.01
C VAL A 46 -15.80 72.80 32.23
N LEU A 47 -15.09 71.75 32.66
CA LEU A 47 -14.96 70.48 31.94
C LEU A 47 -16.30 69.79 31.70
N ASP A 48 -17.12 69.64 32.76
CA ASP A 48 -18.36 68.86 32.74
C ASP A 48 -19.35 69.41 31.70
N LYS A 49 -19.48 70.74 31.68
CA LYS A 49 -20.32 71.46 30.72
C LYS A 49 -19.72 71.45 29.30
N ALA A 50 -18.40 71.44 29.17
CA ALA A 50 -17.72 71.29 27.88
C ALA A 50 -17.91 69.87 27.29
N LEU A 51 -17.88 68.82 28.12
CA LEU A 51 -18.16 67.45 27.71
C LEU A 51 -19.63 67.30 27.24
N SER A 52 -20.58 67.90 27.96
CA SER A 52 -22.00 67.97 27.55
C SER A 52 -22.22 68.73 26.23
N ILE A 53 -21.42 69.75 25.94
CA ILE A 53 -21.45 70.46 24.64
C ILE A 53 -20.80 69.61 23.54
N PHE A 54 -19.70 68.92 23.86
CA PHE A 54 -18.97 68.04 22.95
C PHE A 54 -19.79 66.81 22.56
N SER A 55 -20.60 66.24 23.46
CA SER A 55 -21.43 65.05 23.20
C SER A 55 -22.52 65.26 22.14
N ASN A 56 -22.83 66.51 21.81
CA ASN A 56 -23.79 66.88 20.77
C ASN A 56 -23.11 67.20 19.41
N MET A 57 -21.81 66.92 19.25
CA MET A 57 -21.07 67.13 18.00
C MET A 57 -20.79 65.81 17.26
N SER A 58 -21.26 65.67 16.02
CA SER A 58 -21.02 64.47 15.18
C SER A 58 -19.69 64.55 14.42
N MET A 59 -18.83 63.51 14.51
CA MET A 59 -17.50 63.47 13.90
C MET A 59 -16.99 62.03 13.67
N ASN A 60 -16.07 61.86 12.69
CA ASN A 60 -15.12 60.75 12.63
C ASN A 60 -13.81 61.18 13.31
N ILE A 61 -13.33 60.43 14.29
CA ILE A 61 -12.20 60.80 15.17
C ILE A 61 -11.19 59.65 15.28
N SER A 62 -9.92 59.97 15.56
CA SER A 62 -8.85 58.99 15.81
C SER A 62 -9.04 58.24 17.14
N LYS A 63 -9.25 56.93 17.07
CA LYS A 63 -9.57 56.05 18.23
C LYS A 63 -8.56 56.10 19.40
N PRO A 64 -7.23 56.06 19.19
CA PRO A 64 -6.28 56.00 20.32
C PRO A 64 -6.39 57.20 21.28
N VAL A 65 -6.53 58.41 20.72
CA VAL A 65 -6.61 59.66 21.49
C VAL A 65 -7.92 59.75 22.29
N MET A 66 -9.00 59.12 21.83
CA MET A 66 -10.25 59.03 22.59
C MET A 66 -10.10 58.17 23.85
N SER A 67 -9.31 57.10 23.78
CA SER A 67 -9.03 56.21 24.92
C SER A 67 -8.23 56.94 26.01
N ASP A 68 -7.11 57.59 25.64
CA ASP A 68 -6.29 58.37 26.57
C ASP A 68 -7.09 59.48 27.26
N ILE A 69 -7.95 60.19 26.51
CA ILE A 69 -8.81 61.25 27.06
C ILE A 69 -9.84 60.67 28.04
N LEU A 70 -10.43 59.50 27.74
CA LEU A 70 -11.41 58.86 28.60
C LEU A 70 -10.80 58.38 29.92
N ASP A 71 -9.61 57.77 29.87
CA ASP A 71 -8.85 57.36 31.06
C ASP A 71 -8.58 58.56 31.96
N VAL A 72 -8.12 59.67 31.37
CA VAL A 72 -7.88 60.91 32.11
C VAL A 72 -9.17 61.44 32.74
N ILE A 73 -10.30 61.44 32.03
CA ILE A 73 -11.60 61.85 32.60
C ILE A 73 -12.00 60.89 33.74
N GLY A 74 -11.77 59.60 33.60
CA GLY A 74 -11.93 58.60 34.66
C GLY A 74 -11.15 58.99 35.92
N ASP A 75 -9.86 59.30 35.76
CA ASP A 75 -8.95 59.73 36.82
C ASP A 75 -9.41 60.98 37.58
N ILE A 76 -9.88 62.02 36.87
CA ILE A 76 -10.16 63.34 37.48
C ILE A 76 -11.64 63.58 37.83
N ARG A 77 -12.53 62.65 37.46
CA ARG A 77 -13.97 62.72 37.74
C ARG A 77 -14.50 61.44 38.36
N ILE A 78 -14.53 60.36 37.58
CA ILE A 78 -15.24 59.13 37.98
C ILE A 78 -14.62 58.49 39.22
N ASN A 79 -13.30 58.61 39.38
CA ASN A 79 -12.60 58.14 40.58
C ASN A 79 -13.03 58.85 41.86
N ILE A 80 -13.55 60.07 41.76
CA ILE A 80 -13.88 60.98 42.89
C ILE A 80 -15.39 60.97 43.23
N PHE A 81 -16.26 60.46 42.33
CA PHE A 81 -17.69 60.37 42.60
C PHE A 81 -18.00 59.54 43.86
N SER A 82 -18.91 60.03 44.70
CA SER A 82 -19.33 59.31 45.90
C SER A 82 -20.19 58.08 45.54
N GLY A 83 -20.27 57.11 46.46
CA GLY A 83 -21.16 55.97 46.28
C GLY A 83 -22.63 56.38 46.12
N GLU A 84 -23.07 57.41 46.83
CA GLU A 84 -24.42 57.98 46.72
C GLU A 84 -24.70 58.60 45.34
N GLN A 85 -23.73 59.34 44.78
CA GLN A 85 -23.84 59.88 43.42
C GLN A 85 -23.91 58.78 42.36
N LEU A 86 -23.09 57.73 42.52
CA LEU A 86 -23.10 56.55 41.64
C LEU A 86 -24.33 55.66 41.82
N MET A 87 -25.16 55.89 42.84
CA MET A 87 -26.45 55.22 43.04
C MET A 87 -27.66 56.05 42.56
N ASP A 88 -27.47 57.30 42.12
CA ASP A 88 -28.52 58.08 41.48
C ASP A 88 -28.57 57.78 39.96
N VAL A 89 -29.71 57.23 39.53
CA VAL A 89 -30.02 56.92 38.12
C VAL A 89 -29.92 58.17 37.24
N ASN A 90 -30.32 59.34 37.72
CA ASN A 90 -30.31 60.59 36.93
C ASN A 90 -28.88 61.13 36.77
N PHE A 91 -28.13 61.23 37.88
CA PHE A 91 -26.72 61.61 37.85
C PHE A 91 -25.91 60.70 36.94
N THR A 92 -26.10 59.38 37.07
CA THR A 92 -25.29 58.41 36.33
C THR A 92 -25.66 58.38 34.85
N ASN A 93 -26.94 58.53 34.49
CA ASN A 93 -27.34 58.71 33.09
C ASN A 93 -26.76 60.00 32.47
N TYR A 94 -26.77 61.13 33.20
CA TYR A 94 -26.19 62.38 32.72
C TYR A 94 -24.70 62.23 32.37
N TRP A 95 -23.94 61.46 33.15
CA TRP A 95 -22.53 61.20 32.86
C TRP A 95 -22.30 60.18 31.74
N PHE A 96 -22.85 58.97 31.83
CA PHE A 96 -22.51 57.89 30.90
C PHE A 96 -23.22 58.01 29.54
N HIS A 97 -24.51 58.34 29.53
CA HIS A 97 -25.28 58.52 28.29
C HIS A 97 -25.19 59.96 27.72
N GLY A 98 -24.78 60.94 28.54
CA GLY A 98 -24.48 62.31 28.12
C GLY A 98 -22.99 62.56 27.90
N ASN A 99 -22.29 62.98 28.95
CA ASN A 99 -20.92 63.54 28.86
C ASN A 99 -19.87 62.58 28.28
N LEU A 100 -19.96 61.28 28.58
CA LEU A 100 -18.95 60.27 28.22
C LEU A 100 -19.28 59.52 26.92
N ARG A 101 -20.54 59.59 26.45
CA ARG A 101 -21.06 58.86 25.28
C ARG A 101 -20.12 58.82 24.06
N PRO A 102 -19.50 59.93 23.61
CA PRO A 102 -18.62 59.91 22.43
C PRO A 102 -17.36 59.06 22.58
N PHE A 103 -16.92 58.79 23.81
CA PHE A 103 -15.65 58.15 24.11
C PHE A 103 -15.79 56.64 24.42
N LEU A 104 -16.99 56.19 24.81
CA LEU A 104 -17.22 54.83 25.30
C LEU A 104 -16.93 53.74 24.25
N SER A 105 -16.98 54.06 22.95
CA SER A 105 -16.59 53.15 21.86
C SER A 105 -15.07 52.91 21.74
N SER A 106 -14.27 53.59 22.55
CA SER A 106 -12.80 53.46 22.66
C SER A 106 -12.35 53.23 24.12
N ALA A 107 -13.21 52.64 24.95
CA ALA A 107 -12.94 52.45 26.38
C ALA A 107 -11.77 51.49 26.64
N SER A 108 -10.81 51.91 27.47
CA SER A 108 -9.65 51.10 27.84
C SER A 108 -10.00 50.06 28.91
N GLY A 109 -9.17 49.01 29.03
CA GLY A 109 -9.26 48.05 30.12
C GLY A 109 -9.04 48.67 31.51
N GLU A 110 -8.21 49.72 31.63
CA GLU A 110 -7.98 50.45 32.90
C GLU A 110 -9.28 51.13 33.37
N PHE A 111 -9.92 51.87 32.46
CA PHE A 111 -11.19 52.56 32.70
C PHE A 111 -12.31 51.58 33.07
N LEU A 112 -12.46 50.51 32.29
CA LEU A 112 -13.49 49.49 32.49
C LEU A 112 -13.30 48.73 33.81
N SER A 113 -12.07 48.34 34.15
CA SER A 113 -11.74 47.68 35.41
C SER A 113 -12.00 48.60 36.62
N CYS A 114 -11.69 49.90 36.52
CA CYS A 114 -12.01 50.85 37.58
C CYS A 114 -13.53 50.98 37.80
N LEU A 115 -14.30 51.06 36.72
CA LEU A 115 -15.77 51.12 36.77
C LEU A 115 -16.35 49.86 37.39
N SER A 116 -15.91 48.68 36.95
CA SER A 116 -16.36 47.40 37.51
C SER A 116 -16.13 47.34 39.01
N ASN A 117 -15.00 47.86 39.50
CA ASN A 117 -14.67 47.87 40.92
C ASN A 117 -15.50 48.86 41.78
N LYS A 118 -16.30 49.76 41.20
CA LYS A 118 -17.21 50.62 41.98
C LYS A 118 -18.34 49.80 42.62
N ASN A 119 -18.86 50.30 43.74
CA ASN A 119 -19.97 49.69 44.46
C ASN A 119 -21.31 50.29 43.98
N ILE A 120 -21.78 49.82 42.82
CA ILE A 120 -23.06 50.19 42.21
C ILE A 120 -24.07 49.04 42.36
N THR A 121 -25.37 49.35 42.36
CA THR A 121 -26.44 48.34 42.44
C THR A 121 -26.67 47.68 41.08
N CYS A 122 -27.30 46.50 41.08
CA CYS A 122 -27.73 45.83 39.86
C CYS A 122 -28.72 46.68 39.03
N GLU A 123 -29.63 47.42 39.67
CA GLU A 123 -30.50 48.37 38.99
C GLU A 123 -29.70 49.47 38.26
N ILE A 124 -28.65 50.02 38.88
CA ILE A 124 -27.78 51.00 38.24
C ILE A 124 -26.98 50.35 37.11
N TYR A 125 -26.43 49.16 37.32
CA TYR A 125 -25.72 48.41 36.29
C TYR A 125 -26.58 48.20 35.03
N GLN A 126 -27.79 47.67 35.20
CA GLN A 126 -28.77 47.41 34.13
C GLN A 126 -29.30 48.69 33.46
N ASN A 127 -29.32 49.84 34.15
CA ASN A 127 -29.75 51.11 33.56
C ASN A 127 -28.62 51.91 32.89
N VAL A 128 -27.35 51.72 33.30
CA VAL A 128 -26.21 52.58 32.94
C VAL A 128 -25.20 51.89 32.03
N TYR A 129 -24.85 50.64 32.34
CA TYR A 129 -23.75 49.94 31.66
C TYR A 129 -24.29 48.98 30.60
N VAL A 130 -25.46 48.38 30.84
CA VAL A 130 -26.27 47.76 29.79
C VAL A 130 -27.12 48.83 29.12
N TRP A 131 -26.44 49.61 28.28
CA TRP A 131 -26.96 50.73 27.47
C TRP A 131 -28.46 50.63 27.14
N ARG A 132 -29.25 51.61 27.62
CA ARG A 132 -30.70 51.74 27.38
C ARG A 132 -31.10 52.01 25.91
N GLY A 133 -30.18 51.82 24.95
CA GLY A 133 -30.40 52.01 23.51
C GLY A 133 -30.87 50.75 22.75
N PHE A 134 -30.83 49.56 23.36
CA PHE A 134 -30.92 48.28 22.63
C PHE A 134 -32.22 47.47 22.83
N VAL A 135 -33.33 48.10 23.23
CA VAL A 135 -34.65 47.46 23.13
C VAL A 135 -35.13 47.51 21.67
N ASN A 136 -34.70 46.54 20.86
CA ASN A 136 -35.24 46.38 19.50
C ASN A 136 -35.30 44.93 18.99
N LEU A 137 -35.34 43.93 19.89
CA LEU A 137 -35.71 42.56 19.50
C LEU A 137 -37.23 42.31 19.57
N ILE A 138 -37.92 42.93 20.54
CA ILE A 138 -39.38 42.80 20.72
C ILE A 138 -40.17 43.35 19.51
N PHE A 139 -39.59 44.27 18.72
CA PHE A 139 -40.24 44.82 17.53
C PHE A 139 -40.06 43.98 16.25
N VAL A 140 -39.18 42.96 16.27
CA VAL A 140 -38.98 42.06 15.12
C VAL A 140 -39.85 40.80 15.24
N ILE A 141 -40.22 40.41 16.46
CA ILE A 141 -40.97 39.17 16.75
C ILE A 141 -42.49 39.35 16.57
N MET A 142 -43.01 40.59 16.61
CA MET A 142 -44.43 40.88 16.36
C MET A 142 -44.60 41.74 15.10
N GLY A 143 -45.24 41.17 14.07
CA GLY A 143 -45.33 41.79 12.74
C GLY A 143 -46.22 43.03 12.63
N HIS A 144 -46.08 43.70 11.49
CA HIS A 144 -46.81 44.87 10.97
C HIS A 144 -46.32 46.29 11.34
N THR A 145 -45.54 46.85 10.40
CA THR A 145 -45.70 48.22 9.85
C THR A 145 -45.76 49.40 10.84
N VAL A 146 -44.59 49.88 11.29
CA VAL A 146 -44.15 51.27 10.99
C VAL A 146 -42.63 51.26 10.80
N GLY A 147 -42.16 51.40 9.54
CA GLY A 147 -40.78 51.78 9.29
C GLY A 147 -40.67 53.29 9.22
N LEU A 148 -40.13 53.96 10.23
CA LEU A 148 -39.66 55.35 10.20
C LEU A 148 -38.76 55.66 11.43
N GLN A 149 -37.53 56.10 11.18
CA GLN A 149 -36.60 56.76 12.13
C GLN A 149 -36.17 56.01 13.42
N LEU A 150 -35.40 54.92 13.30
CA LEU A 150 -34.54 54.38 14.39
C LEU A 150 -33.14 53.96 13.88
N LYS A 151 -32.47 54.81 13.10
CA LYS A 151 -31.11 54.54 12.56
C LYS A 151 -29.95 55.11 13.38
N GLU A 152 -30.20 55.83 14.47
CA GLU A 152 -29.16 56.64 15.16
C GLU A 152 -28.71 56.12 16.55
N PHE A 153 -29.32 55.03 17.06
CA PHE A 153 -29.03 54.49 18.41
C PHE A 153 -28.16 53.22 18.44
N ASN A 154 -27.79 52.64 17.29
CA ASN A 154 -26.99 51.40 17.22
C ASN A 154 -25.48 51.62 17.00
N ASN A 155 -25.01 52.88 16.95
CA ASN A 155 -23.68 53.17 16.42
C ASN A 155 -22.53 52.80 17.36
N GLU A 156 -22.71 52.83 18.68
CA GLU A 156 -21.59 52.70 19.63
C GLU A 156 -20.99 51.28 19.63
N PHE A 157 -21.83 50.25 19.76
CA PHE A 157 -21.37 48.85 19.65
C PHE A 157 -20.86 48.53 18.23
N LEU A 158 -21.43 49.12 17.18
CA LEU A 158 -20.94 48.92 15.81
C LEU A 158 -19.59 49.63 15.55
N ASN A 159 -19.34 50.76 16.22
CA ASN A 159 -18.11 51.54 16.10
C ASN A 159 -16.97 51.01 16.99
N MET A 160 -17.26 50.26 18.06
CA MET A 160 -16.24 49.51 18.81
C MET A 160 -15.56 48.49 17.90
N ASP A 161 -14.23 48.45 17.95
CA ASP A 161 -13.46 47.34 17.37
C ASP A 161 -13.59 46.06 18.24
N PRO A 162 -13.18 44.88 17.72
CA PRO A 162 -13.31 43.63 18.46
C PRO A 162 -12.59 43.61 19.82
N TRP A 163 -11.42 44.25 19.95
CA TRP A 163 -10.67 44.27 21.22
C TRP A 163 -11.37 45.11 22.27
N THR A 164 -11.94 46.26 21.90
CA THR A 164 -12.76 47.07 22.80
C THR A 164 -14.00 46.28 23.27
N LYS A 165 -14.66 45.53 22.38
CA LYS A 165 -15.81 44.67 22.76
C LYS A 165 -15.42 43.61 23.77
N THR A 166 -14.36 42.86 23.50
CA THR A 166 -13.82 41.85 24.43
C THR A 166 -13.42 42.51 25.75
N SER A 167 -12.83 43.72 25.72
CA SER A 167 -12.45 44.45 26.94
C SER A 167 -13.66 44.85 27.80
N VAL A 168 -14.78 45.27 27.19
CA VAL A 168 -16.03 45.55 27.91
C VAL A 168 -16.56 44.28 28.59
N TYR A 169 -16.52 43.13 27.91
CA TYR A 169 -16.88 41.87 28.53
C TYR A 169 -15.94 41.49 29.69
N THR A 170 -14.63 41.41 29.42
CA THR A 170 -13.61 40.89 30.33
C THR A 170 -13.33 41.77 31.54
N TYR A 171 -13.37 43.11 31.40
CA TYR A 171 -12.99 44.04 32.47
C TYR A 171 -14.18 44.74 33.14
N LEU A 172 -15.37 44.73 32.53
CA LEU A 172 -16.57 45.34 33.11
C LEU A 172 -17.67 44.32 33.42
N ILE A 173 -18.24 43.68 32.40
CA ILE A 173 -19.46 42.86 32.52
C ILE A 173 -19.23 41.64 33.43
N TYR A 174 -18.29 40.77 33.05
CA TYR A 174 -18.05 39.53 33.80
C TYR A 174 -17.58 39.81 35.24
N PRO A 175 -16.57 40.67 35.49
CA PRO A 175 -16.13 40.96 36.86
C PRO A 175 -17.15 41.73 37.70
N PHE A 176 -18.16 42.36 37.08
CA PHE A 176 -19.25 42.97 37.84
C PHE A 176 -20.28 41.92 38.27
N LEU A 177 -20.75 41.09 37.32
CA LEU A 177 -21.77 40.06 37.58
C LEU A 177 -21.26 38.94 38.50
N SER A 178 -19.96 38.62 38.44
CA SER A 178 -19.32 37.62 39.30
C SER A 178 -19.03 38.10 40.73
N LYS A 179 -19.35 39.34 41.09
CA LYS A 179 -19.17 39.84 42.46
C LYS A 179 -20.16 39.18 43.42
N ASN A 180 -19.64 38.77 44.57
CA ASN A 180 -20.45 38.36 45.71
C ASN A 180 -21.14 39.59 46.35
N THR A 181 -22.28 39.97 45.77
CA THR A 181 -23.18 41.01 46.28
C THR A 181 -24.49 40.38 46.76
N THR A 182 -25.42 41.19 47.31
CA THR A 182 -26.74 40.72 47.73
C THR A 182 -27.66 40.29 46.59
N ASP A 183 -27.34 40.64 45.34
CA ASP A 183 -28.06 40.25 44.12
C ASP A 183 -27.04 39.67 43.12
N LEU A 184 -26.58 38.44 43.41
CA LEU A 184 -25.58 37.72 42.60
C LEU A 184 -26.03 37.67 41.12
N ALA A 185 -25.13 38.03 40.20
CA ALA A 185 -25.40 38.11 38.75
C ALA A 185 -26.68 38.90 38.35
N CYS A 186 -27.18 39.78 39.22
CA CYS A 186 -28.33 40.64 38.96
C CYS A 186 -29.60 39.88 38.54
N LEU A 187 -29.93 38.83 39.29
CA LEU A 187 -31.06 37.92 39.04
C LEU A 187 -32.41 38.51 39.49
N SER A 188 -32.43 39.32 40.55
CA SER A 188 -33.66 39.70 41.27
C SER A 188 -34.69 40.49 40.46
N ASN A 189 -34.26 41.11 39.35
CA ASN A 189 -35.11 41.92 38.45
C ASN A 189 -35.33 41.25 37.08
N THR A 190 -35.18 39.93 36.99
CA THR A 190 -35.24 39.17 35.72
C THR A 190 -36.33 38.08 35.76
N ASN A 191 -37.06 37.90 34.66
CA ASN A 191 -38.21 36.99 34.58
C ASN A 191 -37.84 35.59 34.08
N ASP A 192 -36.90 35.50 33.14
CA ASP A 192 -36.49 34.29 32.45
C ASP A 192 -35.05 34.44 31.89
N SER A 193 -34.51 33.38 31.31
CA SER A 193 -33.15 33.33 30.73
C SER A 193 -32.91 34.39 29.64
N MET A 194 -33.92 34.69 28.82
CA MET A 194 -33.84 35.63 27.71
C MET A 194 -33.82 37.08 28.23
N ASP A 195 -34.71 37.40 29.18
CA ASP A 195 -34.78 38.68 29.87
C ASP A 195 -33.53 38.95 30.72
N TRP A 196 -32.98 37.94 31.40
CA TRP A 196 -31.72 38.04 32.13
C TRP A 196 -30.54 38.35 31.20
N LEU A 197 -30.39 37.61 30.09
CA LEU A 197 -29.31 37.81 29.15
C LEU A 197 -29.38 39.21 28.50
N LEU A 198 -30.59 39.66 28.11
CA LEU A 198 -30.81 41.01 27.59
C LEU A 198 -30.47 42.10 28.61
N LYS A 199 -30.96 41.99 29.84
CA LYS A 199 -30.78 43.02 30.88
C LYS A 199 -29.34 43.11 31.40
N ASN A 200 -28.59 42.02 31.39
CA ASN A 200 -27.25 41.96 31.99
C ASN A 200 -26.09 42.00 30.98
N PHE A 201 -26.32 41.67 29.69
CA PHE A 201 -25.29 41.68 28.64
C PHE A 201 -25.67 42.51 27.42
N GLY A 202 -26.95 42.61 27.07
CA GLY A 202 -27.41 43.29 25.84
C GLY A 202 -26.68 42.74 24.60
N ASN A 203 -26.23 43.62 23.70
CA ASN A 203 -25.47 43.21 22.50
C ASN A 203 -24.11 42.55 22.80
N PHE A 204 -23.60 42.60 24.03
CA PHE A 204 -22.40 41.86 24.42
C PHE A 204 -22.68 40.39 24.78
N SER A 205 -23.95 39.93 24.73
CA SER A 205 -24.28 38.51 24.89
C SER A 205 -23.51 37.63 23.91
N VAL A 206 -23.37 38.08 22.65
CA VAL A 206 -22.78 37.31 21.53
C VAL A 206 -21.29 36.99 21.68
N ILE A 207 -20.60 37.62 22.64
CA ILE A 207 -19.18 37.39 22.96
C ILE A 207 -18.94 36.74 24.33
N ALA A 208 -20.00 36.44 25.09
CA ALA A 208 -19.90 35.73 26.36
C ALA A 208 -19.81 34.21 26.12
N PRO A 209 -18.78 33.50 26.59
CA PRO A 209 -18.74 32.04 26.55
C PRO A 209 -19.96 31.44 27.27
N LEU A 210 -20.53 30.35 26.75
CA LEU A 210 -21.70 29.71 27.36
C LEU A 210 -21.39 29.22 28.78
N THR A 211 -20.15 28.77 29.01
CA THR A 211 -19.65 28.35 30.32
C THR A 211 -19.75 29.47 31.37
N ASP A 212 -19.51 30.72 30.96
CA ASP A 212 -19.57 31.87 31.86
C ASP A 212 -21.01 32.30 32.14
N LEU A 213 -21.92 32.16 31.16
CA LEU A 213 -23.35 32.39 31.37
C LEU A 213 -23.93 31.39 32.38
N LEU A 214 -23.58 30.11 32.24
CA LEU A 214 -23.98 29.04 33.15
C LEU A 214 -23.35 29.17 34.55
N ALA A 215 -22.11 29.70 34.65
CA ALA A 215 -21.45 29.94 35.93
C ALA A 215 -22.00 31.17 36.68
N LEU A 216 -22.50 32.18 35.96
CA LEU A 216 -23.10 33.37 36.54
C LEU A 216 -24.56 33.15 36.98
N ASN A 217 -25.32 32.32 36.27
CA ASN A 217 -26.72 32.04 36.57
C ASN A 217 -27.01 30.54 36.51
N GLU A 218 -27.09 29.90 37.68
CA GLU A 218 -27.40 28.47 37.84
C GLU A 218 -28.77 28.05 37.27
N HIS A 219 -29.66 29.01 36.99
CA HIS A 219 -30.98 28.78 36.39
C HIS A 219 -31.05 29.22 34.91
N PHE A 220 -29.92 29.60 34.29
CA PHE A 220 -29.88 29.95 32.89
C PHE A 220 -30.12 28.73 32.01
N SER A 221 -31.17 28.81 31.19
CA SER A 221 -31.52 27.84 30.16
C SER A 221 -31.17 28.41 28.79
N PRO A 222 -30.12 27.91 28.12
CA PRO A 222 -29.72 28.39 26.79
C PRO A 222 -30.79 28.17 25.72
N MET A 223 -31.58 27.09 25.86
CA MET A 223 -32.67 26.74 24.95
C MET A 223 -33.82 27.77 24.97
N ASP A 224 -34.01 28.49 26.08
CA ASP A 224 -34.99 29.58 26.16
C ASP A 224 -34.45 30.91 25.60
N ALA A 225 -33.13 30.99 25.37
CA ALA A 225 -32.42 32.20 24.95
C ALA A 225 -31.88 32.14 23.51
N LEU A 226 -32.13 31.07 22.74
CA LEU A 226 -31.59 30.84 21.38
C LEU A 226 -31.63 32.06 20.44
N PRO A 227 -32.68 32.91 20.39
CA PRO A 227 -32.72 34.10 19.52
C PRO A 227 -31.67 35.18 19.84
N LEU A 228 -30.99 35.09 20.98
CA LEU A 228 -29.97 36.05 21.46
C LEU A 228 -28.53 35.55 21.33
N LEU A 229 -28.36 34.27 20.98
CA LEU A 229 -27.07 33.59 20.95
C LEU A 229 -26.40 33.76 19.58
N SER A 230 -25.07 33.89 19.59
CA SER A 230 -24.27 33.84 18.37
C SER A 230 -24.23 32.41 17.79
N VAL A 231 -23.87 32.28 16.51
CA VAL A 231 -23.71 30.96 15.86
C VAL A 231 -22.71 30.08 16.61
N SER A 232 -21.67 30.67 17.21
CA SER A 232 -20.71 29.96 18.07
C SER A 232 -21.35 29.46 19.37
N GLN A 233 -22.11 30.32 20.06
CA GLN A 233 -22.85 29.91 21.26
C GLN A 233 -23.92 28.85 20.94
N LEU A 234 -24.56 28.90 19.78
CA LEU A 234 -25.48 27.85 19.33
C LEU A 234 -24.74 26.52 19.08
N ALA A 235 -23.50 26.54 18.59
CA ALA A 235 -22.65 25.35 18.53
C ALA A 235 -22.29 24.83 19.94
N GLU A 236 -21.92 25.73 20.87
CA GLU A 236 -21.67 25.40 22.29
C GLU A 236 -22.89 24.73 22.94
N VAL A 237 -24.11 25.25 22.74
CA VAL A 237 -25.35 24.61 23.21
C VAL A 237 -25.52 23.22 22.59
N ALA A 238 -25.26 23.07 21.29
CA ALA A 238 -25.48 21.81 20.57
C ALA A 238 -24.57 20.66 21.02
N TYR A 239 -23.32 20.94 21.46
CA TYR A 239 -22.44 19.90 22.00
C TYR A 239 -22.45 19.79 23.54
N THR A 240 -23.07 20.73 24.26
CA THR A 240 -23.16 20.67 25.72
C THR A 240 -24.09 19.53 26.17
N PRO A 241 -23.63 18.57 27.00
CA PRO A 241 -24.43 17.43 27.43
C PRO A 241 -25.76 17.83 28.09
N GLY A 242 -26.85 17.21 27.65
CA GLY A 242 -28.19 17.41 28.22
C GLY A 242 -28.99 18.61 27.67
N GLN A 243 -28.39 19.48 26.85
CA GLN A 243 -29.12 20.60 26.23
C GLN A 243 -30.02 20.17 25.07
N LEU A 244 -29.51 19.30 24.20
CA LEU A 244 -30.28 18.67 23.13
C LEU A 244 -30.58 17.21 23.49
N THR A 245 -31.86 16.89 23.68
CA THR A 245 -32.35 15.56 24.05
C THR A 245 -33.18 14.90 22.93
N SER A 246 -33.82 15.72 22.10
CA SER A 246 -34.77 15.32 21.07
C SER A 246 -34.40 15.87 19.69
N SER A 247 -34.99 15.30 18.64
CA SER A 247 -34.92 15.87 17.29
C SER A 247 -35.65 17.21 17.17
N GLU A 248 -36.60 17.52 18.06
CA GLU A 248 -37.31 18.80 18.08
C GLU A 248 -36.40 19.90 18.62
N ASP A 249 -35.66 19.64 19.70
CA ASP A 249 -34.65 20.53 20.27
C ASP A 249 -33.60 20.91 19.20
N ALA A 250 -33.10 19.90 18.49
CA ALA A 250 -32.13 20.06 17.40
C ALA A 250 -32.69 20.91 16.25
N ASN A 251 -33.93 20.65 15.81
CA ASN A 251 -34.56 21.42 14.75
C ASN A 251 -34.85 22.86 15.17
N ASN A 252 -35.23 23.10 16.43
CA ASN A 252 -35.46 24.43 16.98
C ASN A 252 -34.16 25.26 16.98
N LEU A 253 -33.06 24.70 17.53
CA LEU A 253 -31.74 25.32 17.50
C LEU A 253 -31.28 25.63 16.08
N MET A 254 -31.39 24.66 15.16
CA MET A 254 -31.01 24.86 13.75
C MET A 254 -31.87 25.91 13.05
N GLY A 255 -33.10 26.15 13.50
CA GLY A 255 -33.99 27.21 13.00
C GLY A 255 -33.47 28.63 13.23
N HIS A 256 -32.60 28.83 14.22
CA HIS A 256 -31.99 30.14 14.53
C HIS A 256 -30.70 30.44 13.75
N ILE A 257 -30.14 29.47 13.03
CA ILE A 257 -28.93 29.62 12.21
C ILE A 257 -29.35 29.93 10.77
N SER A 258 -28.72 30.91 10.10
CA SER A 258 -29.01 31.18 8.68
C SER A 258 -28.30 30.17 7.74
N ASN A 259 -28.81 29.99 6.51
CA ASN A 259 -28.13 29.11 5.54
C ASN A 259 -26.72 29.60 5.18
N ALA A 260 -26.45 30.90 5.29
CA ALA A 260 -25.13 31.47 5.03
C ALA A 260 -24.12 31.11 6.14
N GLU A 261 -24.58 30.97 7.38
CA GLU A 261 -23.74 30.72 8.56
C GLU A 261 -23.71 29.22 8.96
N LEU A 262 -24.49 28.38 8.28
CA LEU A 262 -24.60 26.95 8.53
C LEU A 262 -23.23 26.24 8.57
N HIS A 263 -22.31 26.67 7.70
CA HIS A 263 -20.94 26.13 7.67
C HIS A 263 -20.14 26.45 8.94
N ILE A 264 -20.26 27.67 9.46
CA ILE A 264 -19.59 28.14 10.69
C ILE A 264 -20.04 27.32 11.90
N PHE A 265 -21.35 27.03 11.98
CA PHE A 265 -21.89 26.17 13.03
C PHE A 265 -21.25 24.78 12.99
N PHE A 266 -21.28 24.10 11.85
CA PHE A 266 -20.72 22.74 11.75
C PHE A 266 -19.18 22.70 11.88
N ASP A 267 -18.46 23.75 11.47
CA ASP A 267 -17.01 23.85 11.67
C ASP A 267 -16.65 23.83 13.17
N GLN A 268 -17.49 24.40 14.03
CA GLN A 268 -17.28 24.40 15.48
C GLN A 268 -17.89 23.16 16.16
N PHE A 269 -19.17 22.88 15.89
CA PHE A 269 -19.90 21.76 16.49
C PHE A 269 -19.22 20.41 16.21
N SER A 270 -18.87 20.14 14.95
CA SER A 270 -18.28 18.86 14.55
C SER A 270 -16.85 18.69 15.03
N SER A 271 -16.09 19.79 15.17
CA SER A 271 -14.79 19.80 15.83
C SER A 271 -14.92 19.43 17.32
N ALA A 272 -15.90 19.99 18.02
CA ALA A 272 -16.11 19.77 19.45
C ALA A 272 -16.58 18.34 19.80
N ILE A 273 -17.28 17.64 18.91
CA ILE A 273 -17.77 16.26 19.15
C ILE A 273 -16.86 15.17 18.55
N GLN A 274 -15.74 15.53 17.93
CA GLN A 274 -14.82 14.58 17.27
C GLN A 274 -14.18 13.63 18.30
N GLY A 275 -14.42 12.32 18.16
CA GLY A 275 -14.01 11.29 19.12
C GLY A 275 -14.93 11.13 20.34
N GLU A 276 -15.97 11.96 20.47
CA GLU A 276 -16.96 11.90 21.54
C GLU A 276 -18.40 11.78 21.00
N GLU A 277 -18.57 11.28 19.77
CA GLU A 277 -19.82 11.32 19.00
C GLU A 277 -21.00 10.64 19.71
N ASN A 278 -20.71 9.67 20.58
CA ASN A 278 -21.70 8.96 21.40
C ASN A 278 -22.27 9.80 22.57
N ARG A 279 -21.71 10.98 22.88
CA ARG A 279 -22.32 11.92 23.85
C ARG A 279 -23.59 12.57 23.31
N ILE A 280 -23.74 12.66 21.99
CA ILE A 280 -24.91 13.26 21.35
C ILE A 280 -25.96 12.17 21.04
N PRO A 281 -27.23 12.34 21.46
CA PRO A 281 -28.29 11.36 21.20
C PRO A 281 -28.42 11.02 19.70
N PRO A 282 -28.68 9.75 19.32
CA PRO A 282 -28.82 9.37 17.91
C PRO A 282 -29.91 10.16 17.16
N SER A 283 -31.02 10.48 17.83
CA SER A 283 -32.10 11.34 17.32
C SER A 283 -31.63 12.75 16.96
N VAL A 284 -30.80 13.35 17.83
CA VAL A 284 -30.18 14.67 17.62
C VAL A 284 -29.19 14.60 16.45
N ARG A 285 -28.32 13.58 16.41
CA ARG A 285 -27.34 13.41 15.31
C ARG A 285 -28.03 13.23 13.95
N SER A 286 -29.09 12.44 13.88
CA SER A 286 -29.90 12.27 12.66
C SER A 286 -30.62 13.56 12.24
N ALA A 287 -31.18 14.32 13.18
CA ALA A 287 -31.79 15.62 12.88
C ALA A 287 -30.77 16.65 12.36
N MET A 288 -29.60 16.74 12.99
CA MET A 288 -28.49 17.60 12.54
C MET A 288 -28.01 17.23 11.13
N LEU A 289 -27.82 15.94 10.86
CA LEU A 289 -27.44 15.42 9.55
C LEU A 289 -28.49 15.73 8.47
N GLN A 290 -29.78 15.59 8.80
CA GLN A 290 -30.88 15.96 7.92
C GLN A 290 -30.89 17.45 7.61
N GLN A 291 -30.73 18.32 8.62
CA GLN A 291 -30.65 19.77 8.44
C GLN A 291 -29.49 20.16 7.52
N ALA A 292 -28.33 19.50 7.65
CA ALA A 292 -27.21 19.73 6.76
C ALA A 292 -27.53 19.36 5.30
N PHE A 293 -28.01 18.14 5.04
CA PHE A 293 -28.37 17.71 3.67
C PHE A 293 -29.45 18.60 3.03
N MET A 294 -30.44 19.04 3.81
CA MET A 294 -31.52 19.90 3.30
C MET A 294 -31.08 21.34 3.02
N ARG A 295 -30.09 21.88 3.73
CA ARG A 295 -29.82 23.33 3.75
C ARG A 295 -28.45 23.74 3.23
N ALA A 296 -27.44 22.87 3.27
CA ALA A 296 -26.12 23.12 2.70
C ALA A 296 -26.11 23.02 1.15
N ASN A 297 -27.17 22.45 0.56
CA ASN A 297 -27.39 22.34 -0.89
C ASN A 297 -26.21 21.73 -1.68
N LEU A 298 -25.55 20.73 -1.08
CA LEU A 298 -24.30 20.13 -1.58
C LEU A 298 -24.41 19.43 -2.94
N SER A 299 -25.63 19.17 -3.42
CA SER A 299 -25.89 18.56 -4.73
C SER A 299 -25.84 19.57 -5.90
N GLU A 300 -25.79 20.88 -5.62
CA GLU A 300 -25.74 21.92 -6.67
C GLU A 300 -24.41 21.88 -7.44
N PRO A 301 -24.43 21.85 -8.80
CA PRO A 301 -23.21 21.87 -9.60
C PRO A 301 -22.30 23.09 -9.39
N SER A 302 -22.83 24.18 -8.82
CA SER A 302 -22.07 25.39 -8.47
C SER A 302 -21.19 25.24 -7.24
N VAL A 303 -21.51 24.31 -6.34
CA VAL A 303 -20.68 23.99 -5.17
C VAL A 303 -19.44 23.24 -5.64
N SER A 304 -18.25 23.66 -5.21
CA SER A 304 -17.00 23.01 -5.64
C SER A 304 -16.80 21.64 -5.00
N ASP A 305 -16.11 20.75 -5.69
CA ASP A 305 -15.69 19.44 -5.15
C ASP A 305 -14.90 19.57 -3.83
N THR A 306 -14.07 20.60 -3.68
CA THR A 306 -13.36 20.90 -2.43
C THR A 306 -14.31 21.23 -1.28
N GLU A 307 -15.37 21.99 -1.54
CA GLU A 307 -16.38 22.34 -0.54
C GLU A 307 -17.21 21.10 -0.16
N VAL A 308 -17.61 20.27 -1.13
CA VAL A 308 -18.29 18.99 -0.84
C VAL A 308 -17.41 18.08 0.03
N LEU A 309 -16.11 17.97 -0.27
CA LEU A 309 -15.18 17.18 0.54
C LEU A 309 -15.00 17.76 1.95
N LEU A 310 -14.92 19.09 2.10
CA LEU A 310 -14.86 19.77 3.40
C LEU A 310 -16.10 19.44 4.25
N TRP A 311 -17.29 19.46 3.62
CA TRP A 311 -18.52 19.04 4.26
C TRP A 311 -18.50 17.57 4.68
N LEU A 312 -18.16 16.65 3.77
CA LEU A 312 -18.17 15.22 4.06
C LEU A 312 -17.12 14.84 5.14
N GLN A 313 -15.88 15.30 4.98
CA GLN A 313 -14.72 14.82 5.76
C GLN A 313 -14.54 15.50 7.13
N LEU A 314 -15.00 16.74 7.30
CA LEU A 314 -14.92 17.47 8.58
C LEU A 314 -16.31 17.73 9.18
N ARG A 315 -17.18 18.44 8.46
CA ARG A 315 -18.47 18.93 9.02
C ARG A 315 -19.47 17.83 9.31
N LEU A 316 -19.57 16.80 8.47
CA LEU A 316 -20.55 15.72 8.61
C LEU A 316 -19.96 14.45 9.22
N ARG A 317 -18.65 14.24 9.13
CA ARG A 317 -17.99 12.99 9.55
C ARG A 317 -18.40 12.48 10.96
N PRO A 318 -18.46 13.31 12.02
CA PRO A 318 -18.91 12.86 13.34
C PRO A 318 -20.39 12.44 13.41
N LEU A 319 -21.21 12.91 12.46
CA LEU A 319 -22.64 12.58 12.37
C LEU A 319 -22.93 11.32 11.56
N LEU A 320 -21.99 10.85 10.73
CA LEU A 320 -22.17 9.66 9.87
C LEU A 320 -22.08 8.33 10.63
N ILE A 321 -21.53 8.30 11.86
CA ILE A 321 -21.43 7.07 12.66
C ILE A 321 -22.82 6.55 13.08
N ASN A 322 -23.06 5.25 12.97
CA ASN A 322 -24.38 4.63 13.18
C ASN A 322 -25.53 5.23 12.30
N MET A 323 -25.23 5.70 11.09
CA MET A 323 -26.20 6.35 10.19
C MET A 323 -27.35 5.43 9.72
N SER A 324 -28.59 5.96 9.73
CA SER A 324 -29.78 5.28 9.20
C SER A 324 -29.73 5.10 7.68
N VAL A 325 -30.43 4.06 7.20
CA VAL A 325 -30.64 3.73 5.78
C VAL A 325 -31.19 4.92 4.99
N ASP A 326 -32.03 5.75 5.61
CA ASP A 326 -32.72 6.89 4.99
C ASP A 326 -31.77 7.98 4.50
N TYR A 327 -30.59 8.11 5.11
CA TYR A 327 -29.61 9.15 4.79
C TYR A 327 -28.59 8.73 3.73
N ILE A 328 -28.56 7.45 3.35
CA ILE A 328 -27.63 6.94 2.32
C ILE A 328 -27.91 7.54 0.96
N GLU A 329 -29.17 7.65 0.57
CA GLU A 329 -29.56 8.18 -0.74
C GLU A 329 -29.25 9.69 -0.85
N PRO A 330 -29.63 10.56 0.11
CA PRO A 330 -29.13 11.93 0.19
C PRO A 330 -27.59 12.04 0.13
N TYR A 331 -26.86 11.21 0.88
CA TYR A 331 -25.41 11.18 0.87
C TYR A 331 -24.85 10.95 -0.55
N PHE A 332 -25.31 9.90 -1.22
CA PHE A 332 -24.86 9.57 -2.58
C PHE A 332 -25.31 10.61 -3.62
N THR A 333 -26.46 11.29 -3.43
CA THR A 333 -26.87 12.42 -4.28
C THR A 333 -25.87 13.59 -4.21
N THR A 334 -25.24 13.88 -3.07
CA THR A 334 -24.26 14.98 -2.97
C THR A 334 -23.01 14.79 -3.83
N VAL A 335 -22.64 13.52 -4.08
CA VAL A 335 -21.46 13.13 -4.87
C VAL A 335 -21.78 12.65 -6.28
N GLN A 336 -23.06 12.52 -6.62
CA GLN A 336 -23.49 12.21 -7.97
C GLN A 336 -22.97 13.30 -8.94
N ASN A 337 -22.42 12.88 -10.07
CA ASN A 337 -21.84 13.75 -11.12
C ASN A 337 -20.57 14.54 -10.75
N ARG A 338 -20.05 14.45 -9.52
CA ARG A 338 -18.78 15.06 -9.09
C ARG A 338 -17.56 14.44 -9.76
N SER A 339 -16.35 14.93 -9.47
CA SER A 339 -15.13 14.28 -9.94
C SER A 339 -14.94 12.89 -9.32
N CYS A 340 -14.20 12.03 -10.00
CA CYS A 340 -13.94 10.67 -9.55
C CYS A 340 -13.18 10.63 -8.22
N THR A 341 -12.29 11.60 -7.98
CA THR A 341 -11.58 11.76 -6.71
C THR A 341 -12.52 12.09 -5.54
N THR A 342 -13.57 12.88 -5.79
CA THR A 342 -14.60 13.21 -4.78
C THR A 342 -15.50 12.02 -4.50
N VAL A 343 -15.95 11.32 -5.54
CA VAL A 343 -16.73 10.08 -5.43
C VAL A 343 -15.96 9.02 -4.64
N GLN A 344 -14.70 8.76 -4.99
CA GLN A 344 -13.87 7.78 -4.31
C GLN A 344 -13.67 8.14 -2.83
N GLN A 345 -13.33 9.40 -2.51
CA GLN A 345 -13.13 9.82 -1.13
C GLN A 345 -14.40 9.75 -0.27
N ALA A 346 -15.58 9.90 -0.86
CA ALA A 346 -16.84 9.69 -0.15
C ALA A 346 -17.09 8.21 0.18
N VAL A 347 -16.81 7.30 -0.76
CA VAL A 347 -16.88 5.85 -0.49
C VAL A 347 -15.79 5.40 0.50
N GLU A 348 -14.57 5.96 0.42
CA GLU A 348 -13.50 5.77 1.43
C GLU A 348 -13.94 6.25 2.82
N LEU A 349 -14.63 7.38 2.92
CA LEU A 349 -15.16 7.90 4.18
C LEU A 349 -16.20 6.95 4.79
N LEU A 350 -17.19 6.50 4.00
CA LEU A 350 -18.16 5.50 4.46
C LEU A 350 -17.46 4.21 4.89
N TYR A 351 -16.45 3.76 4.15
CA TYR A 351 -15.68 2.56 4.48
C TYR A 351 -14.92 2.71 5.81
N SER A 352 -14.36 3.89 6.09
CA SER A 352 -13.66 4.17 7.35
C SER A 352 -14.54 4.04 8.60
N ILE A 353 -15.86 4.16 8.45
CA ILE A 353 -16.85 4.02 9.52
C ILE A 353 -17.70 2.74 9.40
N GLN A 354 -17.36 1.81 8.48
CA GLN A 354 -18.18 0.64 8.14
C GLN A 354 -18.60 -0.19 9.37
N SER A 355 -17.70 -0.34 10.35
CA SER A 355 -17.96 -1.08 11.60
C SER A 355 -19.07 -0.49 12.48
N THR A 356 -19.44 0.78 12.26
CA THR A 356 -20.56 1.46 12.95
C THR A 356 -21.90 1.29 12.20
N LEU A 357 -21.89 0.81 10.96
CA LEU A 357 -23.06 0.77 10.10
C LEU A 357 -23.75 -0.59 10.17
N SER A 358 -25.08 -0.60 10.28
CA SER A 358 -25.87 -1.83 10.28
C SER A 358 -25.77 -2.57 8.94
N ASP A 359 -25.99 -3.88 8.94
CA ASP A 359 -25.98 -4.70 7.72
C ASP A 359 -26.91 -4.15 6.63
N ASP A 360 -28.06 -3.60 6.99
CA ASP A 360 -29.02 -3.04 6.03
C ASP A 360 -28.57 -1.67 5.50
N THR A 361 -27.92 -0.85 6.32
CA THR A 361 -27.23 0.36 5.87
C THR A 361 -26.09 0.01 4.89
N GLN A 362 -25.28 -1.00 5.20
CA GLN A 362 -24.20 -1.47 4.32
C GLN A 362 -24.73 -2.02 2.98
N LYS A 363 -25.83 -2.78 2.97
CA LYS A 363 -26.52 -3.23 1.73
C LYS A 363 -27.05 -2.06 0.90
N LYS A 364 -27.63 -1.03 1.53
CA LYS A 364 -28.09 0.18 0.82
C LYS A 364 -26.91 0.98 0.26
N ILE A 365 -25.75 1.01 0.93
CA ILE A 365 -24.51 1.60 0.39
C ILE A 365 -24.04 0.82 -0.84
N TYR A 366 -23.91 -0.51 -0.76
CA TYR A 366 -23.59 -1.37 -1.92
C TYR A 366 -24.50 -1.09 -3.13
N SER A 367 -25.82 -1.03 -2.89
CA SER A 367 -26.80 -0.73 -3.94
C SER A 367 -26.58 0.65 -4.59
N ASN A 368 -26.26 1.68 -3.80
CA ASN A 368 -25.97 3.01 -4.33
C ASN A 368 -24.62 3.08 -5.08
N ILE A 369 -23.60 2.33 -4.66
CA ILE A 369 -22.34 2.19 -5.42
C ILE A 369 -22.62 1.55 -6.79
N VAL A 370 -23.45 0.50 -6.84
CA VAL A 370 -23.90 -0.09 -8.13
C VAL A 370 -24.62 0.93 -9.01
N THR A 371 -25.52 1.75 -8.45
CA THR A 371 -26.21 2.81 -9.20
C THR A 371 -25.23 3.88 -9.71
N LEU A 372 -24.31 4.34 -8.87
CA LEU A 372 -23.32 5.37 -9.21
C LEU A 372 -22.33 4.92 -10.31
N LEU A 373 -22.09 3.62 -10.42
CA LEU A 373 -21.29 3.02 -11.50
C LEU A 373 -22.10 2.74 -12.78
N LYS A 374 -23.44 2.82 -12.74
CA LYS A 374 -24.33 2.70 -13.91
C LYS A 374 -24.73 4.06 -14.49
N GLU A 375 -25.03 5.02 -13.62
CA GLU A 375 -25.70 6.28 -13.99
C GLU A 375 -24.94 7.51 -13.50
N PRO A 376 -24.95 8.62 -14.27
CA PRO A 376 -25.57 8.79 -15.59
C PRO A 376 -24.72 8.27 -16.75
N SER A 377 -23.51 7.79 -16.47
CA SER A 377 -22.57 7.28 -17.48
C SER A 377 -21.87 6.05 -16.91
N PRO A 378 -22.08 4.86 -17.50
CA PRO A 378 -21.48 3.62 -16.99
C PRO A 378 -19.97 3.77 -16.81
N ILE A 379 -19.48 3.32 -15.65
CA ILE A 379 -18.05 3.21 -15.30
C ILE A 379 -17.20 4.47 -15.61
N ARG A 380 -17.80 5.68 -15.58
CA ARG A 380 -17.17 6.98 -15.90
C ARG A 380 -15.79 7.23 -15.29
N CYS A 381 -15.50 6.60 -14.14
CA CYS A 381 -14.27 6.78 -13.39
C CYS A 381 -13.19 5.71 -13.64
N TYR A 382 -13.43 4.76 -14.54
CA TYR A 382 -12.44 3.79 -14.97
C TYR A 382 -11.34 4.45 -15.83
N GLN A 383 -10.07 4.25 -15.48
CA GLN A 383 -8.92 4.81 -16.19
C GLN A 383 -7.80 3.77 -16.32
N ASN A 384 -7.69 3.13 -17.50
CA ASN A 384 -6.57 2.30 -18.01
C ASN A 384 -5.91 1.23 -17.10
N ASN A 385 -6.39 1.03 -15.88
CA ASN A 385 -5.96 -0.02 -14.95
C ASN A 385 -6.74 -1.32 -15.19
N SER A 386 -6.39 -2.39 -14.49
CA SER A 386 -7.20 -3.62 -14.51
C SER A 386 -8.63 -3.34 -14.03
N PHE A 387 -9.64 -3.82 -14.78
CA PHE A 387 -11.05 -3.61 -14.43
C PHE A 387 -11.40 -4.27 -13.08
N TYR A 388 -10.73 -5.36 -12.72
CA TYR A 388 -10.82 -5.97 -11.40
C TYR A 388 -10.37 -5.00 -10.29
N SER A 389 -9.20 -4.37 -10.43
CA SER A 389 -8.68 -3.41 -9.46
C SER A 389 -9.55 -2.17 -9.32
N PHE A 390 -10.12 -1.67 -10.43
CA PHE A 390 -11.09 -0.57 -10.41
C PHE A 390 -12.36 -0.96 -9.62
N MET A 391 -12.86 -2.18 -9.84
CA MET A 391 -14.03 -2.68 -9.10
C MET A 391 -13.73 -2.87 -7.62
N GLU A 392 -12.53 -3.36 -7.27
CA GLU A 392 -12.08 -3.47 -5.88
C GLU A 392 -11.98 -2.09 -5.21
N SER A 393 -11.38 -1.09 -5.86
CA SER A 393 -11.31 0.28 -5.33
C SER A 393 -12.67 0.99 -5.24
N SER A 394 -13.64 0.59 -6.07
CA SER A 394 -14.98 1.20 -6.08
C SER A 394 -15.91 0.67 -4.99
N PHE A 395 -15.77 -0.61 -4.63
CA PHE A 395 -16.63 -1.26 -3.62
C PHE A 395 -15.98 -1.38 -2.23
N LEU A 396 -14.64 -1.35 -2.14
CA LEU A 396 -13.89 -1.50 -0.90
C LEU A 396 -14.39 -2.71 -0.07
N GLY A 397 -14.74 -2.51 1.20
CA GLY A 397 -15.29 -3.55 2.07
C GLY A 397 -16.80 -3.78 2.00
N PHE A 398 -17.57 -3.03 1.20
CA PHE A 398 -19.05 -3.05 1.20
C PHE A 398 -19.67 -4.22 0.42
N GLN A 399 -18.98 -5.36 0.33
CA GLN A 399 -19.25 -6.49 -0.58
C GLN A 399 -18.78 -6.25 -2.02
N PHE A 400 -17.99 -7.18 -2.55
CA PHE A 400 -17.62 -7.21 -3.96
C PHE A 400 -18.78 -7.79 -4.80
N PRO A 401 -19.14 -7.20 -5.96
CA PRO A 401 -20.29 -7.63 -6.75
C PRO A 401 -20.14 -9.05 -7.31
N ASN A 402 -21.25 -9.81 -7.25
CA ASN A 402 -21.34 -11.11 -7.91
C ASN A 402 -21.23 -10.99 -9.44
N LEU A 403 -21.06 -12.11 -10.13
CA LEU A 403 -20.79 -12.13 -11.56
C LEU A 403 -21.93 -11.51 -12.40
N SER A 404 -23.19 -11.68 -11.99
CA SER A 404 -24.33 -10.97 -12.60
C SER A 404 -24.16 -9.45 -12.50
N THR A 405 -23.87 -8.94 -11.30
CA THR A 405 -23.76 -7.50 -11.07
C THR A 405 -22.53 -6.93 -11.78
N PHE A 406 -21.39 -7.62 -11.67
CA PHE A 406 -20.13 -7.30 -12.34
C PHE A 406 -20.32 -7.15 -13.86
N LEU A 407 -20.90 -8.14 -14.54
CA LEU A 407 -21.17 -8.06 -15.97
C LEU A 407 -22.27 -7.04 -16.33
N SER A 408 -23.20 -6.73 -15.43
CA SER A 408 -24.19 -5.66 -15.62
C SER A 408 -23.61 -4.24 -15.54
N LEU A 409 -22.38 -4.10 -15.05
CA LEU A 409 -21.63 -2.84 -14.98
C LEU A 409 -20.70 -2.65 -16.20
N VAL A 410 -20.52 -3.68 -17.02
CA VAL A 410 -19.66 -3.64 -18.21
C VAL A 410 -20.51 -3.31 -19.45
N PRO A 411 -20.32 -2.15 -20.10
CA PRO A 411 -21.07 -1.78 -21.31
C PRO A 411 -20.86 -2.78 -22.44
N ASP A 412 -21.93 -3.14 -23.17
CA ASP A 412 -21.86 -4.15 -24.25
C ASP A 412 -20.81 -3.82 -25.32
N THR A 413 -20.62 -2.53 -25.62
CA THR A 413 -19.62 -2.02 -26.57
C THR A 413 -18.18 -2.20 -26.11
N GLU A 414 -17.95 -2.29 -24.79
CA GLU A 414 -16.62 -2.29 -24.17
C GLU A 414 -16.27 -3.62 -23.50
N LYS A 415 -17.20 -4.59 -23.47
CA LYS A 415 -17.03 -5.93 -22.86
C LYS A 415 -15.68 -6.58 -23.17
N SER A 416 -15.30 -6.62 -24.44
CA SER A 416 -14.01 -7.20 -24.84
C SER A 416 -12.82 -6.43 -24.25
N MET A 417 -12.81 -5.10 -24.31
CA MET A 417 -11.70 -4.28 -23.82
C MET A 417 -11.55 -4.37 -22.29
N LEU A 418 -12.66 -4.33 -21.56
CA LEU A 418 -12.67 -4.34 -20.09
C LEU A 418 -12.40 -5.73 -19.50
N ILE A 419 -12.94 -6.79 -20.12
CA ILE A 419 -12.64 -8.16 -19.67
C ILE A 419 -11.16 -8.49 -19.92
N ASN A 420 -10.56 -8.01 -21.03
CA ASN A 420 -9.14 -8.21 -21.33
C ASN A 420 -8.18 -7.22 -20.65
N SER A 421 -8.64 -6.23 -19.89
CA SER A 421 -7.72 -5.42 -19.05
C SER A 421 -7.31 -6.14 -17.77
N MET A 422 -8.00 -7.24 -17.43
CA MET A 422 -7.67 -8.10 -16.29
C MET A 422 -6.54 -9.07 -16.65
N SER A 423 -5.51 -9.12 -15.80
CA SER A 423 -4.49 -10.19 -15.87
C SER A 423 -5.09 -11.56 -15.53
N PRO A 424 -4.45 -12.69 -15.91
CA PRO A 424 -4.91 -14.02 -15.50
C PRO A 424 -5.07 -14.13 -13.98
N SER A 425 -4.14 -13.54 -13.23
CA SER A 425 -4.16 -13.43 -11.77
C SER A 425 -5.30 -12.57 -11.21
N ASP A 426 -5.73 -11.52 -11.91
CA ASP A 426 -6.91 -10.74 -11.53
C ASP A 426 -8.19 -11.56 -11.71
N LEU A 427 -8.31 -12.27 -12.83
CA LEU A 427 -9.44 -13.16 -13.09
C LEU A 427 -9.45 -14.35 -12.12
N GLY A 428 -8.28 -14.88 -11.76
CA GLY A 428 -8.10 -15.90 -10.73
C GLY A 428 -8.58 -15.40 -9.36
N SER A 429 -8.21 -14.18 -9.00
CA SER A 429 -8.63 -13.52 -7.76
C SER A 429 -10.14 -13.23 -7.74
N LEU A 430 -10.71 -12.74 -8.84
CA LEU A 430 -12.14 -12.52 -9.02
C LEU A 430 -12.94 -13.81 -8.80
N LEU A 431 -12.60 -14.89 -9.51
CA LEU A 431 -13.35 -16.13 -9.46
C LEU A 431 -13.14 -16.95 -8.18
N SER A 432 -12.04 -16.71 -7.46
CA SER A 432 -11.73 -17.38 -6.18
C SER A 432 -12.43 -16.78 -4.97
N ARG A 433 -13.03 -15.58 -5.08
CA ARG A 433 -13.83 -14.97 -4.01
C ARG A 433 -15.11 -15.76 -3.73
N PRO A 434 -15.56 -15.85 -2.47
CA PRO A 434 -16.76 -16.60 -2.11
C PRO A 434 -18.02 -15.98 -2.75
N ASN A 435 -18.95 -16.85 -3.19
CA ASN A 435 -20.26 -16.48 -3.74
C ASN A 435 -20.25 -15.55 -4.97
N ILE A 436 -19.12 -15.43 -5.71
CA ILE A 436 -19.06 -14.62 -6.93
C ILE A 436 -19.83 -15.25 -8.10
N VAL A 437 -19.64 -16.55 -8.35
CA VAL A 437 -20.30 -17.24 -9.48
C VAL A 437 -21.74 -17.60 -9.08
N ASP A 438 -22.64 -16.64 -9.26
CA ASP A 438 -24.08 -16.81 -9.01
C ASP A 438 -24.82 -17.45 -10.21
N ASN A 439 -24.25 -17.36 -11.42
CA ASN A 439 -24.79 -17.97 -12.63
C ASN A 439 -23.69 -18.50 -13.56
N SER A 440 -23.70 -19.82 -13.83
CA SER A 440 -22.69 -20.49 -14.65
C SER A 440 -22.70 -20.06 -16.14
N SER A 441 -23.81 -19.56 -16.67
CA SER A 441 -23.86 -19.05 -18.06
C SER A 441 -23.00 -17.79 -18.25
N GLN A 442 -22.89 -16.97 -17.20
CA GLN A 442 -22.10 -15.75 -17.20
C GLN A 442 -20.60 -16.02 -17.06
N LEU A 443 -20.24 -17.13 -16.40
CA LEU A 443 -18.86 -17.62 -16.37
C LEU A 443 -18.37 -17.88 -17.81
N CYS A 444 -19.21 -18.52 -18.63
CA CYS A 444 -18.91 -18.71 -20.05
C CYS A 444 -18.87 -17.37 -20.82
N THR A 445 -19.66 -16.37 -20.42
CA THR A 445 -19.57 -15.02 -21.01
C THR A 445 -18.21 -14.37 -20.79
N ILE A 446 -17.59 -14.49 -19.61
CA ILE A 446 -16.20 -14.01 -19.40
C ILE A 446 -15.25 -14.69 -20.39
N PHE A 447 -15.19 -16.02 -20.40
CA PHE A 447 -14.22 -16.75 -21.23
C PHE A 447 -14.45 -16.55 -22.74
N ASN A 448 -15.69 -16.28 -23.18
CA ASN A 448 -15.98 -15.93 -24.58
C ASN A 448 -15.33 -14.61 -25.03
N TYR A 449 -15.05 -13.69 -24.12
CA TYR A 449 -14.37 -12.43 -24.42
C TYR A 449 -12.89 -12.43 -23.99
N TYR A 450 -12.45 -13.34 -23.12
CA TYR A 450 -11.11 -13.33 -22.53
C TYR A 450 -10.05 -14.03 -23.40
N PHE A 451 -9.10 -13.26 -23.95
CA PHE A 451 -8.08 -13.74 -24.89
C PHE A 451 -6.99 -14.59 -24.20
N SER A 452 -6.58 -14.24 -22.97
CA SER A 452 -5.58 -14.98 -22.20
C SER A 452 -6.15 -16.21 -21.46
N THR A 453 -7.21 -16.82 -21.99
CA THR A 453 -7.83 -18.01 -21.39
C THR A 453 -6.85 -19.20 -21.23
N PRO A 454 -5.98 -19.55 -22.20
CA PRO A 454 -5.01 -20.62 -22.01
C PRO A 454 -4.00 -20.34 -20.88
N ASP A 455 -3.46 -19.12 -20.80
CA ASP A 455 -2.56 -18.70 -19.71
C ASP A 455 -3.23 -18.84 -18.34
N PHE A 456 -4.49 -18.44 -18.22
CA PHE A 456 -5.29 -18.59 -17.00
C PHE A 456 -5.45 -20.06 -16.60
N LEU A 457 -5.83 -20.94 -17.54
CA LEU A 457 -6.06 -22.36 -17.26
C LEU A 457 -4.77 -23.09 -16.84
N GLU A 458 -3.61 -22.67 -17.37
CA GLU A 458 -2.31 -23.25 -17.00
C GLU A 458 -1.80 -22.76 -15.63
N LYS A 459 -1.92 -21.46 -15.35
CA LYS A 459 -1.21 -20.80 -14.24
C LYS A 459 -2.06 -20.63 -12.98
N GLU A 460 -3.37 -20.43 -13.10
CA GLU A 460 -4.23 -20.08 -11.97
C GLU A 460 -4.80 -21.31 -11.25
N ASN A 461 -4.59 -21.38 -9.93
CA ASN A 461 -5.04 -22.50 -9.10
C ASN A 461 -6.41 -22.23 -8.47
N VAL A 462 -7.48 -22.37 -9.25
CA VAL A 462 -8.87 -22.26 -8.78
C VAL A 462 -9.41 -23.55 -8.16
N SER A 463 -10.48 -23.45 -7.37
CA SER A 463 -11.08 -24.61 -6.67
C SER A 463 -11.61 -25.69 -7.63
N ASP A 464 -11.62 -26.94 -7.20
CA ASP A 464 -12.06 -28.07 -8.04
C ASP A 464 -13.53 -27.96 -8.48
N SER A 465 -14.42 -27.40 -7.65
CA SER A 465 -15.82 -27.09 -8.02
C SER A 465 -15.90 -26.03 -9.13
N LEU A 466 -15.03 -25.02 -9.09
CA LEU A 466 -14.97 -23.99 -10.12
C LEU A 466 -14.34 -24.55 -11.40
N ARG A 467 -13.29 -25.38 -11.33
CA ARG A 467 -12.72 -26.08 -12.50
C ARG A 467 -13.78 -26.89 -13.26
N GLN A 468 -14.66 -27.58 -12.54
CA GLN A 468 -15.78 -28.33 -13.11
C GLN A 468 -16.80 -27.43 -13.84
N GLN A 469 -17.00 -26.19 -13.39
CA GLN A 469 -17.88 -25.20 -14.03
C GLN A 469 -17.22 -24.47 -15.21
N ILE A 470 -15.91 -24.24 -15.16
CA ILE A 470 -15.14 -23.59 -16.23
C ILE A 470 -15.01 -24.50 -17.45
N LEU A 471 -14.73 -25.81 -17.25
CA LEU A 471 -14.42 -26.73 -18.35
C LEU A 471 -15.49 -26.73 -19.46
N PRO A 472 -16.81 -26.81 -19.20
CA PRO A 472 -17.83 -26.71 -20.24
C PRO A 472 -17.81 -25.42 -21.06
N CYS A 473 -17.35 -24.30 -20.50
CA CYS A 473 -17.25 -23.02 -21.20
C CYS A 473 -16.07 -23.00 -22.19
N VAL A 474 -14.91 -23.51 -21.76
CA VAL A 474 -13.66 -23.44 -22.53
C VAL A 474 -13.44 -24.64 -23.46
N TRP A 475 -14.07 -25.78 -23.19
CA TRP A 475 -13.94 -27.00 -23.99
C TRP A 475 -14.30 -26.79 -25.48
N PRO A 476 -15.40 -26.12 -25.86
CA PRO A 476 -15.71 -25.82 -27.26
C PRO A 476 -14.66 -24.95 -27.96
N MET A 477 -13.92 -24.11 -27.21
CA MET A 477 -12.90 -23.22 -27.76
C MET A 477 -11.66 -24.03 -28.20
N ALA A 478 -11.13 -24.85 -27.30
CA ALA A 478 -10.01 -25.77 -27.58
C ALA A 478 -10.29 -26.73 -28.76
N LEU A 479 -11.55 -27.16 -28.90
CA LEU A 479 -12.00 -28.01 -30.00
C LEU A 479 -12.16 -27.28 -31.35
N SER A 480 -12.25 -25.95 -31.33
CA SER A 480 -12.37 -25.11 -32.52
C SER A 480 -11.03 -24.62 -33.10
N SER A 481 -9.93 -24.77 -32.34
CA SER A 481 -8.57 -24.38 -32.73
C SER A 481 -8.14 -25.01 -34.06
N LYS A 482 -7.55 -24.21 -34.95
CA LYS A 482 -7.28 -24.62 -36.34
C LYS A 482 -5.80 -24.85 -36.67
N THR A 483 -4.87 -24.33 -35.86
CA THR A 483 -3.43 -24.53 -36.06
C THR A 483 -2.89 -25.53 -35.05
N LYS A 484 -1.79 -26.21 -35.40
CA LYS A 484 -1.15 -27.17 -34.51
C LYS A 484 -0.67 -26.51 -33.20
N THR A 485 -0.10 -25.31 -33.29
CA THR A 485 0.38 -24.55 -32.12
C THR A 485 -0.75 -24.20 -31.16
N ASP A 486 -1.89 -23.69 -31.66
CA ASP A 486 -3.04 -23.36 -30.82
C ASP A 486 -3.59 -24.60 -30.10
N VAL A 487 -3.67 -25.73 -30.82
CA VAL A 487 -4.13 -27.01 -30.27
C VAL A 487 -3.20 -27.50 -29.16
N GLU A 488 -1.89 -27.41 -29.33
CA GLU A 488 -0.93 -27.80 -28.30
C GLU A 488 -1.03 -26.90 -27.07
N VAL A 489 -1.09 -25.57 -27.24
CA VAL A 489 -1.28 -24.62 -26.14
C VAL A 489 -2.57 -24.93 -25.37
N TRP A 490 -3.71 -25.01 -26.05
CA TRP A 490 -5.00 -25.26 -25.39
C TRP A 490 -5.06 -26.58 -24.61
N PHE A 491 -4.58 -27.69 -25.20
CA PHE A 491 -4.63 -28.99 -24.52
C PHE A 491 -3.60 -29.11 -23.39
N ASN A 492 -2.46 -28.42 -23.47
CA ASN A 492 -1.50 -28.35 -22.36
C ASN A 492 -2.09 -27.54 -21.19
N SER A 493 -2.67 -26.37 -21.45
CA SER A 493 -3.35 -25.54 -20.45
C SER A 493 -4.53 -26.26 -19.78
N LEU A 494 -5.26 -27.11 -20.51
CA LEU A 494 -6.37 -27.89 -19.98
C LEU A 494 -5.96 -29.06 -19.08
N SER A 495 -4.67 -29.40 -18.97
CA SER A 495 -4.17 -30.58 -18.23
C SER A 495 -4.77 -30.75 -16.82
N GLN A 496 -4.85 -29.68 -16.03
CA GLN A 496 -5.43 -29.70 -14.68
C GLN A 496 -6.96 -29.90 -14.66
N TYR A 497 -7.63 -29.60 -15.77
CA TYR A 497 -9.08 -29.66 -15.96
C TYR A 497 -9.53 -31.00 -16.54
N MET A 498 -8.65 -31.76 -17.20
CA MET A 498 -8.98 -33.04 -17.85
C MET A 498 -9.58 -34.09 -16.90
N LYS A 499 -9.34 -34.00 -15.58
CA LYS A 499 -9.96 -34.85 -14.55
C LYS A 499 -11.46 -34.59 -14.33
N PHE A 500 -12.02 -33.51 -14.90
CA PHE A 500 -13.45 -33.16 -14.83
C PHE A 500 -14.21 -33.38 -16.13
N LEU A 501 -13.57 -33.96 -17.15
CA LEU A 501 -14.28 -34.39 -18.35
C LEU A 501 -15.44 -35.33 -17.97
N ASN A 502 -16.51 -35.28 -18.75
CA ASN A 502 -17.67 -36.12 -18.52
C ASN A 502 -18.25 -36.62 -19.84
N LYS A 503 -19.13 -37.61 -19.75
CA LYS A 503 -19.81 -38.23 -20.89
C LYS A 503 -20.45 -37.22 -21.84
N ASP A 504 -21.03 -36.13 -21.34
CA ASP A 504 -21.71 -35.12 -22.15
C ASP A 504 -20.73 -34.25 -22.94
N LEU A 505 -19.57 -33.90 -22.35
CA LEU A 505 -18.50 -33.16 -23.01
C LEU A 505 -17.82 -33.99 -24.11
N ILE A 506 -17.56 -35.28 -23.85
CA ILE A 506 -16.98 -36.21 -24.83
C ILE A 506 -17.99 -36.76 -25.84
N GLY A 507 -19.30 -36.58 -25.61
CA GLY A 507 -20.37 -36.87 -26.58
C GLY A 507 -20.92 -35.61 -27.27
N SER A 508 -20.32 -34.45 -27.02
CA SER A 508 -20.92 -33.16 -27.39
C SER A 508 -20.97 -32.96 -28.92
N PRO A 509 -22.03 -32.32 -29.47
CA PRO A 509 -22.07 -31.92 -30.89
C PRO A 509 -20.88 -31.04 -31.31
N LYS A 510 -20.31 -30.28 -30.35
CA LYS A 510 -19.12 -29.46 -30.58
C LYS A 510 -17.87 -30.30 -30.86
N LEU A 511 -17.70 -31.43 -30.18
CA LEU A 511 -16.61 -32.38 -30.45
C LEU A 511 -16.79 -33.10 -31.79
N LEU A 512 -18.01 -33.44 -32.18
CA LEU A 512 -18.29 -33.97 -33.53
C LEU A 512 -17.94 -32.97 -34.65
N SER A 513 -18.05 -31.67 -34.36
CA SER A 513 -17.61 -30.56 -35.23
C SER A 513 -16.16 -30.08 -35.01
N ALA A 514 -15.37 -30.76 -34.18
CA ALA A 514 -14.01 -30.32 -33.85
C ALA A 514 -13.08 -30.33 -35.07
N SER A 515 -12.05 -29.47 -35.05
CA SER A 515 -11.00 -29.50 -36.07
C SER A 515 -10.25 -30.84 -36.07
N CYS A 516 -9.71 -31.22 -37.22
CA CYS A 516 -8.95 -32.47 -37.35
C CYS A 516 -7.73 -32.54 -36.43
N LEU A 517 -7.10 -31.40 -36.13
CA LEU A 517 -5.94 -31.32 -35.23
C LEU A 517 -6.39 -31.37 -33.76
N SER A 518 -7.45 -30.64 -33.37
CA SER A 518 -8.02 -30.75 -32.03
C SER A 518 -8.54 -32.16 -31.73
N PHE A 519 -9.12 -32.84 -32.73
CA PHE A 519 -9.62 -34.20 -32.56
C PHE A 519 -8.48 -35.22 -32.44
N GLN A 520 -7.44 -35.12 -33.27
CA GLN A 520 -6.21 -35.92 -33.12
C GLN A 520 -5.60 -35.76 -31.71
N LYS A 521 -5.51 -34.52 -31.21
CA LYS A 521 -5.00 -34.25 -29.85
C LYS A 521 -5.91 -34.81 -28.75
N PHE A 522 -7.23 -34.75 -28.93
CA PHE A 522 -8.21 -35.38 -28.03
C PHE A 522 -8.00 -36.90 -27.94
N VAL A 523 -7.86 -37.59 -29.08
CA VAL A 523 -7.59 -39.04 -29.12
C VAL A 523 -6.27 -39.37 -28.44
N PHE A 524 -5.21 -38.59 -28.74
CA PHE A 524 -3.89 -38.77 -28.11
C PHE A 524 -3.95 -38.63 -26.58
N VAL A 525 -4.56 -37.56 -26.05
CA VAL A 525 -4.57 -37.28 -24.60
C VAL A 525 -5.42 -38.29 -23.82
N LEU A 526 -6.53 -38.78 -24.39
CA LEU A 526 -7.33 -39.82 -23.73
C LEU A 526 -6.74 -41.23 -23.91
N GLY A 527 -6.03 -41.49 -25.01
CA GLY A 527 -5.32 -42.75 -25.22
C GLY A 527 -4.11 -42.91 -24.31
N ASN A 528 -3.28 -41.89 -24.20
CA ASN A 528 -1.96 -41.99 -23.58
C ASN A 528 -1.96 -41.64 -22.07
N GLY A 529 -2.16 -42.65 -21.22
CA GLY A 529 -1.98 -42.51 -19.76
C GLY A 529 -3.14 -41.85 -18.99
N TYR A 530 -4.29 -41.64 -19.62
CA TYR A 530 -5.46 -41.05 -18.97
C TYR A 530 -6.08 -41.98 -17.90
N ASN A 531 -6.41 -41.42 -16.73
CA ASN A 531 -7.00 -42.17 -15.62
C ASN A 531 -8.54 -42.21 -15.71
N TYR A 532 -9.09 -43.39 -16.00
CA TYR A 532 -10.52 -43.62 -16.10
C TYR A 532 -11.21 -44.02 -14.78
N SER A 533 -10.48 -44.30 -13.70
CA SER A 533 -11.03 -44.98 -12.51
C SER A 533 -12.15 -44.24 -11.78
N ASN A 534 -12.17 -42.91 -11.86
CA ASN A 534 -13.15 -42.05 -11.18
C ASN A 534 -14.08 -41.30 -12.16
N MET A 535 -14.11 -41.71 -13.43
CA MET A 535 -14.81 -40.98 -14.50
C MET A 535 -16.21 -41.56 -14.75
N ASN A 536 -17.16 -40.75 -15.18
CA ASN A 536 -18.51 -41.23 -15.58
C ASN A 536 -18.56 -41.81 -17.00
N PHE A 537 -17.40 -42.06 -17.61
CA PHE A 537 -17.22 -42.66 -18.93
C PHE A 537 -15.96 -43.54 -18.97
N ASN A 538 -15.89 -44.46 -19.93
CA ASN A 538 -14.78 -45.40 -20.11
C ASN A 538 -14.18 -45.34 -21.53
N LYS A 539 -13.10 -46.11 -21.79
CA LYS A 539 -12.45 -46.19 -23.12
C LYS A 539 -13.43 -46.52 -24.27
N GLY A 540 -14.44 -47.36 -24.03
CA GLY A 540 -15.47 -47.70 -25.02
C GLY A 540 -16.41 -46.52 -25.35
N ASN A 541 -16.70 -45.65 -24.39
CA ASN A 541 -17.42 -44.40 -24.68
C ASN A 541 -16.60 -43.44 -25.55
N VAL A 542 -15.29 -43.33 -25.28
CA VAL A 542 -14.38 -42.53 -26.12
C VAL A 542 -14.31 -43.09 -27.54
N TYR A 543 -14.21 -44.42 -27.68
CA TYR A 543 -14.24 -45.06 -29.00
C TYR A 543 -15.56 -44.82 -29.75
N THR A 544 -16.70 -44.77 -29.04
CA THR A 544 -17.99 -44.44 -29.66
C THR A 544 -17.94 -43.05 -30.30
N THR A 545 -17.40 -42.05 -29.59
CA THR A 545 -17.16 -40.71 -30.15
C THR A 545 -16.18 -40.72 -31.33
N ILE A 546 -15.12 -41.53 -31.28
CA ILE A 546 -14.16 -41.69 -32.39
C ILE A 546 -14.86 -42.24 -33.63
N LYS A 547 -15.64 -43.30 -33.48
CA LYS A 547 -16.47 -43.89 -34.55
C LYS A 547 -17.42 -42.86 -35.14
N ASP A 548 -18.17 -42.15 -34.30
CA ASP A 548 -19.15 -41.15 -34.74
C ASP A 548 -18.47 -39.98 -35.45
N TYR A 549 -17.33 -39.51 -34.95
CA TYR A 549 -16.54 -38.47 -35.61
C TYR A 549 -16.03 -38.93 -36.97
N LEU A 550 -15.36 -40.08 -37.08
CA LEU A 550 -14.72 -40.54 -38.32
C LEU A 550 -15.71 -41.02 -39.38
N SER A 551 -16.92 -41.43 -38.98
CA SER A 551 -17.98 -41.84 -39.91
C SER A 551 -18.63 -40.66 -40.67
N THR A 552 -18.32 -39.40 -40.31
CA THR A 552 -18.92 -38.19 -40.91
C THR A 552 -18.02 -37.51 -41.95
N GLY A 553 -18.64 -36.84 -42.92
CA GLY A 553 -17.93 -36.04 -43.93
C GLY A 553 -17.27 -36.87 -45.03
N THR A 554 -16.21 -36.33 -45.63
CA THR A 554 -15.42 -36.99 -46.69
C THR A 554 -14.53 -38.08 -46.11
N LYS A 555 -14.52 -39.25 -46.73
CA LYS A 555 -13.74 -40.41 -46.29
C LYS A 555 -12.43 -40.52 -47.08
N PRO A 556 -11.31 -40.96 -46.46
CA PRO A 556 -11.10 -41.03 -45.01
C PRO A 556 -11.09 -39.62 -44.39
N LYS A 557 -11.78 -39.44 -43.25
CA LYS A 557 -11.91 -38.12 -42.61
C LYS A 557 -10.55 -37.63 -42.13
N CYS A 558 -10.33 -36.33 -42.22
CA CYS A 558 -9.12 -35.65 -41.74
C CYS A 558 -7.79 -36.04 -42.41
N TYR A 559 -7.84 -36.63 -43.61
CA TYR A 559 -6.67 -36.78 -44.47
C TYR A 559 -6.76 -35.87 -45.69
N ASN A 560 -5.67 -35.17 -46.02
CA ASN A 560 -5.50 -34.48 -47.29
C ASN A 560 -4.01 -34.44 -47.66
N ALA A 561 -3.63 -35.18 -48.70
CA ALA A 561 -2.26 -35.29 -49.19
C ALA A 561 -1.59 -33.95 -49.57
N THR A 562 -2.36 -32.90 -49.88
CA THR A 562 -1.81 -31.57 -50.21
C THR A 562 -1.72 -30.63 -49.01
N ASN A 563 -2.30 -30.99 -47.85
CA ASN A 563 -2.22 -30.19 -46.63
C ASN A 563 -1.08 -30.70 -45.74
N PRO A 564 -0.03 -29.90 -45.46
CA PRO A 564 1.11 -30.36 -44.66
C PRO A 564 0.78 -30.72 -43.20
N ASP A 565 -0.35 -30.24 -42.65
CA ASP A 565 -0.80 -30.61 -41.31
C ASP A 565 -1.66 -31.89 -41.29
N LEU A 566 -2.16 -32.35 -42.45
CA LEU A 566 -3.11 -33.48 -42.58
C LEU A 566 -2.70 -34.52 -43.64
N ASN A 567 -1.43 -34.54 -44.05
CA ASN A 567 -0.88 -35.52 -45.01
C ASN A 567 -0.17 -36.72 -44.32
N SER A 568 -0.28 -36.83 -43.00
CA SER A 568 0.25 -37.96 -42.23
C SER A 568 -0.31 -39.29 -42.74
N THR A 569 0.57 -40.25 -43.04
CA THR A 569 0.16 -41.64 -43.31
C THR A 569 -0.03 -42.44 -42.01
N ALA A 570 0.27 -41.88 -40.84
CA ALA A 570 0.04 -42.49 -39.53
C ALA A 570 -1.42 -42.34 -39.04
N TRP A 571 -2.37 -42.29 -39.97
CA TRP A 571 -3.78 -41.96 -39.73
C TRP A 571 -4.46 -42.83 -38.66
N PHE A 572 -4.14 -44.13 -38.58
CA PHE A 572 -4.69 -45.00 -37.53
C PHE A 572 -4.16 -44.64 -36.14
N VAL A 573 -2.87 -44.30 -36.01
CA VAL A 573 -2.30 -43.78 -34.75
C VAL A 573 -2.92 -42.43 -34.38
N ASP A 574 -3.03 -41.54 -35.37
CA ASP A 574 -3.50 -40.17 -35.19
C ASP A 574 -4.98 -40.08 -34.76
N TYR A 575 -5.84 -40.95 -35.31
CA TYR A 575 -7.30 -40.84 -35.14
C TYR A 575 -7.97 -41.98 -34.38
N ILE A 576 -7.28 -43.11 -34.14
CA ILE A 576 -7.83 -44.26 -33.39
C ILE A 576 -6.90 -44.65 -32.22
N GLY A 577 -5.59 -44.68 -32.42
CA GLY A 577 -4.59 -44.88 -31.37
C GLY A 577 -4.83 -46.12 -30.49
N GLU A 578 -4.72 -45.98 -29.17
CA GLU A 578 -4.99 -47.07 -28.20
C GLU A 578 -6.42 -47.65 -28.27
N PHE A 579 -7.37 -46.98 -28.92
CA PHE A 579 -8.77 -47.43 -28.98
C PHE A 579 -9.01 -48.47 -30.08
N ILE A 580 -7.97 -48.87 -30.83
CA ILE A 580 -8.05 -49.83 -31.94
C ILE A 580 -8.66 -51.19 -31.56
N ASN A 581 -8.53 -51.62 -30.30
CA ASN A 581 -9.10 -52.90 -29.82
C ASN A 581 -10.64 -52.90 -29.76
N PHE A 582 -11.28 -51.72 -29.84
CA PHE A 582 -12.73 -51.58 -29.94
C PHE A 582 -13.23 -51.55 -31.39
N THR A 583 -12.32 -51.50 -32.37
CA THR A 583 -12.66 -51.38 -33.79
C THR A 583 -13.19 -52.68 -34.38
N THR A 584 -14.25 -52.56 -35.19
CA THR A 584 -14.86 -53.67 -35.92
C THR A 584 -14.65 -53.54 -37.43
N LEU A 585 -14.85 -54.62 -38.18
CA LEU A 585 -14.77 -54.59 -39.65
C LEU A 585 -15.79 -53.60 -40.27
N ASP A 586 -16.97 -53.48 -39.67
CA ASP A 586 -18.00 -52.52 -40.10
C ASP A 586 -17.55 -51.07 -39.90
N ASP A 587 -16.78 -50.78 -38.83
CA ASP A 587 -16.20 -49.46 -38.60
C ASP A 587 -15.12 -49.12 -39.63
N LEU A 588 -14.22 -50.06 -39.94
CA LEU A 588 -13.20 -49.86 -40.99
C LEU A 588 -13.83 -49.61 -42.36
N ASN A 589 -14.89 -50.34 -42.68
CA ASN A 589 -15.70 -50.08 -43.87
C ASN A 589 -16.42 -48.71 -43.80
N SER A 590 -16.88 -48.28 -42.61
CA SER A 590 -17.49 -46.96 -42.43
C SER A 590 -16.48 -45.81 -42.54
N PHE A 591 -15.21 -46.01 -42.22
CA PHE A 591 -14.17 -44.96 -42.25
C PHE A 591 -13.59 -44.70 -43.66
N GLY A 592 -13.60 -45.70 -44.54
CA GLY A 592 -13.07 -45.56 -45.91
C GLY A 592 -12.89 -46.87 -46.69
N SER A 593 -12.99 -48.02 -46.02
CA SER A 593 -12.77 -49.34 -46.65
C SER A 593 -11.43 -49.38 -47.41
N THR A 594 -11.42 -49.70 -48.72
CA THR A 594 -10.22 -49.73 -49.56
C THR A 594 -9.41 -48.43 -49.59
N GLN A 595 -10.03 -47.26 -49.35
CA GLN A 595 -9.31 -45.97 -49.33
C GLN A 595 -8.27 -45.88 -48.19
N LEU A 596 -8.38 -46.74 -47.18
CA LEU A 596 -7.44 -46.81 -46.05
C LEU A 596 -6.08 -47.45 -46.43
N GLN A 597 -5.95 -48.04 -47.63
CA GLN A 597 -4.72 -48.70 -48.09
C GLN A 597 -3.49 -47.78 -48.02
N VAL A 598 -3.66 -46.48 -48.24
CA VAL A 598 -2.57 -45.47 -48.22
C VAL A 598 -1.90 -45.38 -46.85
N PHE A 599 -2.60 -45.77 -45.77
CA PHE A 599 -2.10 -45.72 -44.40
C PHE A 599 -1.58 -47.07 -43.90
N ALA A 600 -2.01 -48.18 -44.50
CA ALA A 600 -1.78 -49.51 -43.93
C ALA A 600 -0.29 -49.90 -43.84
N PRO A 601 0.60 -49.60 -44.83
CA PRO A 601 2.04 -49.91 -44.72
C PRO A 601 2.83 -49.07 -43.71
N ASN A 602 2.23 -48.04 -43.08
CA ASN A 602 2.95 -47.21 -42.11
C ASN A 602 3.23 -48.02 -40.84
N LEU A 603 4.52 -48.20 -40.51
CA LEU A 603 4.98 -49.02 -39.39
C LEU A 603 4.37 -48.60 -38.04
N ALA A 604 4.11 -47.31 -37.81
CA ALA A 604 3.47 -46.85 -36.58
C ALA A 604 2.02 -47.32 -36.47
N ASN A 605 1.27 -47.36 -37.57
CA ASN A 605 -0.07 -47.93 -37.60
C ASN A 605 -0.04 -49.45 -37.37
N ILE A 606 0.93 -50.15 -37.99
CA ILE A 606 1.13 -51.59 -37.82
C ILE A 606 1.45 -51.93 -36.34
N HIS A 607 2.24 -51.10 -35.67
CA HIS A 607 2.57 -51.28 -34.25
C HIS A 607 1.37 -51.26 -33.30
N LEU A 608 0.24 -50.63 -33.67
CA LEU A 608 -0.99 -50.68 -32.86
C LEU A 608 -1.52 -52.11 -32.70
N PHE A 609 -1.27 -52.97 -33.70
CA PHE A 609 -1.73 -54.36 -33.75
C PHE A 609 -0.75 -55.36 -33.10
N ASN A 610 0.30 -54.88 -32.42
CA ASN A 610 1.20 -55.75 -31.64
C ASN A 610 0.57 -56.28 -30.33
N GLN A 611 -0.64 -55.85 -29.99
CA GLN A 611 -1.42 -56.38 -28.86
C GLN A 611 -2.18 -57.64 -29.29
N THR A 612 -2.27 -58.64 -28.40
CA THR A 612 -2.95 -59.91 -28.69
C THR A 612 -4.47 -59.80 -28.59
N GLY A 613 -5.21 -60.45 -29.50
CA GLY A 613 -6.66 -60.64 -29.37
C GLY A 613 -7.54 -59.90 -30.38
N PHE A 614 -7.01 -59.55 -31.56
CA PHE A 614 -7.84 -59.04 -32.65
C PHE A 614 -8.66 -60.17 -33.32
N GLN A 615 -9.78 -59.81 -33.95
CA GLN A 615 -10.53 -60.75 -34.77
C GLN A 615 -9.81 -61.02 -36.10
N GLN A 616 -9.80 -62.29 -36.55
CA GLN A 616 -9.08 -62.74 -37.75
C GLN A 616 -9.53 -62.04 -39.06
N ASN A 617 -10.78 -61.57 -39.11
CA ASN A 617 -11.30 -60.77 -40.22
C ASN A 617 -10.65 -59.38 -40.28
N ILE A 618 -10.34 -58.76 -39.14
CA ILE A 618 -9.64 -57.46 -39.06
C ILE A 618 -8.18 -57.62 -39.45
N SER A 619 -7.49 -58.64 -38.94
CA SER A 619 -6.08 -58.87 -39.31
C SER A 619 -5.93 -59.20 -40.79
N SER A 620 -6.86 -59.98 -41.36
CA SER A 620 -6.87 -60.29 -42.80
C SER A 620 -7.16 -59.06 -43.65
N PHE A 621 -8.21 -58.28 -43.33
CA PHE A 621 -8.55 -57.05 -44.07
C PHE A 621 -7.41 -56.03 -44.02
N TYR A 622 -6.78 -55.83 -42.85
CA TYR A 622 -5.67 -54.90 -42.72
C TYR A 622 -4.42 -55.38 -43.50
N THR A 623 -4.13 -56.68 -43.47
CA THR A 623 -3.01 -57.27 -44.23
C THR A 623 -3.25 -57.17 -45.75
N GLU A 624 -4.49 -57.35 -46.20
CA GLU A 624 -4.89 -57.10 -47.60
C GLU A 624 -4.62 -55.64 -48.01
N LEU A 625 -5.03 -54.66 -47.18
CA LEU A 625 -4.75 -53.24 -47.43
C LEU A 625 -3.25 -52.91 -47.53
N ILE A 626 -2.38 -53.59 -46.75
CA ILE A 626 -0.93 -53.42 -46.85
C ILE A 626 -0.45 -53.86 -48.23
N TYR A 627 -0.74 -55.09 -48.64
CA TYR A 627 -0.23 -55.66 -49.90
C TYR A 627 -0.91 -55.09 -51.16
N LEU A 628 -2.10 -54.49 -51.03
CA LEU A 628 -2.72 -53.67 -52.08
C LEU A 628 -1.95 -52.36 -52.33
N GLN A 629 -1.29 -51.79 -51.31
CA GLN A 629 -0.54 -50.54 -51.41
C GLN A 629 0.96 -50.76 -51.66
N ASP A 630 1.55 -51.79 -51.06
CA ASP A 630 2.94 -52.22 -51.27
C ASP A 630 3.03 -53.76 -51.44
N PRO A 631 3.03 -54.27 -52.68
CA PRO A 631 3.16 -55.70 -52.96
C PRO A 631 4.47 -56.35 -52.48
N ASN A 632 5.50 -55.56 -52.15
CA ASN A 632 6.80 -56.06 -51.68
C ASN A 632 7.01 -55.83 -50.17
N PHE A 633 5.95 -55.54 -49.42
CA PHE A 633 6.07 -55.28 -48.00
C PHE A 633 6.66 -56.46 -47.23
N ASN A 634 7.71 -56.21 -46.44
CA ASN A 634 8.42 -57.26 -45.70
C ASN A 634 7.54 -57.86 -44.59
N PRO A 635 7.18 -59.16 -44.66
CA PRO A 635 6.26 -59.79 -43.69
C PRO A 635 6.85 -59.89 -42.27
N LEU A 636 8.16 -59.71 -42.07
CA LEU A 636 8.77 -59.60 -40.75
C LEU A 636 8.30 -58.39 -39.94
N LEU A 637 7.81 -57.35 -40.62
CA LEU A 637 7.34 -56.12 -39.99
C LEU A 637 5.88 -56.22 -39.50
N LEU A 638 5.16 -57.29 -39.87
CA LEU A 638 3.80 -57.56 -39.41
C LEU A 638 3.78 -58.18 -37.99
N PRO A 639 2.73 -57.93 -37.18
CA PRO A 639 2.45 -58.67 -35.95
C PRO A 639 2.33 -60.18 -36.20
N MET A 640 2.58 -61.00 -35.19
CA MET A 640 2.60 -62.47 -35.36
C MET A 640 1.27 -63.04 -35.89
N GLU A 641 0.12 -62.54 -35.42
CA GLU A 641 -1.21 -62.97 -35.86
C GLU A 641 -1.53 -62.54 -37.32
N PHE A 642 -0.90 -61.47 -37.82
CA PHE A 642 -1.16 -60.88 -39.14
C PHE A 642 -0.35 -61.57 -40.25
N ARG A 643 0.82 -62.14 -39.89
CA ARG A 643 1.65 -62.97 -40.77
C ARG A 643 0.89 -64.16 -41.37
N CYS A 644 -0.09 -64.69 -40.66
CA CYS A 644 -0.96 -65.77 -41.14
C CYS A 644 -1.77 -65.39 -42.39
N SER A 645 -2.04 -64.09 -42.59
CA SER A 645 -2.82 -63.57 -43.72
C SER A 645 -1.95 -62.88 -44.79
N ALA A 646 -0.62 -62.93 -44.66
CA ALA A 646 0.30 -62.37 -45.65
C ALA A 646 0.48 -63.31 -46.86
N PRO A 647 0.58 -62.80 -48.11
CA PRO A 647 0.76 -63.64 -49.29
C PRO A 647 2.04 -64.48 -49.20
N GLY A 648 1.95 -65.79 -49.51
CA GLY A 648 3.09 -66.72 -49.46
C GLY A 648 4.32 -66.26 -50.22
N SER A 649 4.13 -65.58 -51.36
CA SER A 649 5.19 -64.98 -52.16
C SER A 649 6.04 -63.94 -51.42
N SER A 650 5.51 -63.26 -50.41
CA SER A 650 6.26 -62.26 -49.61
C SER A 650 7.39 -62.90 -48.78
N TYR A 651 7.22 -64.16 -48.36
CA TYR A 651 8.23 -64.90 -47.59
C TYR A 651 9.43 -65.37 -48.41
N THR A 652 9.31 -65.40 -49.75
CA THR A 652 10.41 -65.78 -50.65
C THR A 652 11.57 -64.78 -50.66
N GLN A 653 11.37 -63.59 -50.10
CA GLN A 653 12.35 -62.51 -50.03
C GLN A 653 13.26 -62.59 -48.79
N LEU A 654 12.98 -63.51 -47.84
CA LEU A 654 13.68 -63.62 -46.57
C LEU A 654 14.96 -64.46 -46.69
N ASN A 655 15.97 -64.13 -45.88
CA ASN A 655 17.19 -64.93 -45.80
C ASN A 655 17.00 -66.18 -44.90
N ASN A 656 17.95 -67.12 -44.93
CA ASN A 656 17.84 -68.40 -44.21
C ASN A 656 17.66 -68.28 -42.68
N GLU A 657 18.17 -67.22 -42.04
CA GLU A 657 18.07 -66.99 -40.59
C GLU A 657 16.72 -66.33 -40.23
N GLU A 658 16.26 -65.41 -41.08
CA GLU A 658 14.94 -64.79 -41.02
C GLU A 658 13.81 -65.81 -41.25
N ALA A 659 13.94 -66.65 -42.28
CA ALA A 659 12.95 -67.66 -42.65
C ALA A 659 12.70 -68.67 -41.52
N MET A 660 13.75 -69.13 -40.82
CA MET A 660 13.59 -70.00 -39.65
C MET A 660 12.94 -69.31 -38.45
N THR A 661 13.24 -68.02 -38.26
CA THR A 661 12.61 -67.21 -37.21
C THR A 661 11.11 -67.05 -37.49
N VAL A 662 10.74 -66.82 -38.76
CA VAL A 662 9.34 -66.80 -39.19
C VAL A 662 8.68 -68.17 -38.99
N LEU A 663 9.31 -69.25 -39.48
CA LEU A 663 8.73 -70.58 -39.43
C LEU A 663 8.38 -71.02 -38.01
N ARG A 664 9.32 -70.83 -37.08
CA ARG A 664 9.16 -71.21 -35.67
C ARG A 664 8.02 -70.45 -34.98
N ASN A 665 7.73 -69.23 -35.43
CA ASN A 665 6.67 -68.39 -34.86
C ASN A 665 5.31 -68.68 -35.54
N ILE A 666 5.27 -68.75 -36.87
CA ILE A 666 4.05 -69.01 -37.65
C ILE A 666 3.45 -70.39 -37.32
N SER A 667 4.28 -71.43 -37.20
CA SER A 667 3.84 -72.80 -36.86
C SER A 667 3.24 -72.95 -35.44
N HIS A 668 3.35 -71.92 -34.59
CA HIS A 668 2.82 -71.92 -33.23
C HIS A 668 1.60 -70.98 -33.05
N VAL A 669 1.30 -70.14 -34.04
CA VAL A 669 0.29 -69.07 -33.97
C VAL A 669 -0.79 -69.21 -35.06
N CYS A 670 -0.42 -69.63 -36.27
CA CYS A 670 -1.36 -69.76 -37.39
C CYS A 670 -2.00 -71.16 -37.42
N THR A 671 -3.31 -71.24 -37.64
CA THR A 671 -4.04 -72.51 -37.76
C THR A 671 -3.76 -73.23 -39.09
N GLU A 672 -3.34 -72.50 -40.12
CA GLU A 672 -2.84 -73.01 -41.39
C GLU A 672 -1.56 -72.26 -41.76
N VAL A 673 -0.58 -72.94 -42.35
CA VAL A 673 0.76 -72.40 -42.66
C VAL A 673 1.11 -72.69 -44.12
N ASP A 674 1.57 -71.68 -44.85
CA ASP A 674 2.05 -71.86 -46.22
C ASP A 674 3.29 -72.80 -46.24
N PRO A 675 3.26 -73.91 -47.01
CA PRO A 675 4.34 -74.89 -47.01
C PRO A 675 5.69 -74.39 -47.54
N GLN A 676 5.78 -73.18 -48.12
CA GLN A 676 7.05 -72.64 -48.66
C GLN A 676 8.10 -72.25 -47.60
N ILE A 677 7.73 -72.20 -46.31
CA ILE A 677 8.57 -71.58 -45.26
C ILE A 677 9.59 -72.58 -44.62
N ILE A 678 9.51 -73.89 -44.89
CA ILE A 678 10.05 -74.95 -43.99
C ILE A 678 11.58 -75.29 -44.14
N THR A 679 12.32 -74.74 -45.11
CA THR A 679 13.51 -75.42 -45.68
C THR A 679 14.94 -74.99 -45.22
N ALA A 680 15.17 -74.32 -44.08
CA ALA A 680 16.45 -73.62 -43.82
C ALA A 680 17.28 -73.97 -42.52
N ASN A 681 18.07 -75.06 -42.50
CA ASN A 681 19.30 -75.29 -41.66
C ASN A 681 19.24 -75.68 -40.15
N SER A 682 20.23 -76.50 -39.72
CA SER A 682 20.77 -76.62 -38.33
C SER A 682 22.10 -77.43 -38.23
N ALA A 683 23.01 -77.11 -37.28
CA ALA A 683 24.22 -77.91 -36.92
C ALA A 683 24.89 -77.50 -35.56
N PRO A 684 25.67 -78.38 -34.86
CA PRO A 684 25.94 -78.21 -33.41
C PRO A 684 27.19 -77.40 -32.99
N GLN A 685 28.25 -77.32 -33.78
CA GLN A 685 29.50 -76.64 -33.34
C GLN A 685 29.35 -75.12 -33.25
N ALA A 686 28.27 -74.59 -33.82
CA ALA A 686 27.79 -73.22 -33.65
C ALA A 686 27.42 -72.88 -32.20
N LEU A 687 27.08 -73.86 -31.35
CA LEU A 687 26.50 -73.61 -30.01
C LEU A 687 27.44 -72.90 -29.03
N LEU A 688 28.77 -73.04 -29.11
CA LEU A 688 29.68 -72.31 -28.21
C LEU A 688 29.94 -70.85 -28.65
N ILE A 689 29.74 -70.57 -29.94
CA ILE A 689 29.97 -69.26 -30.56
C ILE A 689 28.68 -68.42 -30.61
N ASN A 690 27.53 -69.07 -30.85
CA ASN A 690 26.25 -68.40 -31.07
C ASN A 690 25.42 -68.23 -29.79
N VAL A 691 25.83 -68.80 -28.64
CA VAL A 691 25.15 -68.53 -27.35
C VAL A 691 25.51 -67.12 -26.86
N PRO A 692 24.53 -66.21 -26.69
CA PRO A 692 24.75 -64.82 -26.29
C PRO A 692 25.43 -64.68 -24.92
N ASP A 693 26.19 -63.60 -24.75
CA ASP A 693 27.08 -63.40 -23.60
C ASP A 693 26.38 -63.32 -22.23
N ALA A 694 25.07 -63.09 -22.23
CA ALA A 694 24.23 -63.01 -21.04
C ALA A 694 23.76 -64.37 -20.48
N MET A 695 23.90 -65.47 -21.24
CA MET A 695 23.42 -66.82 -20.86
C MET A 695 24.55 -67.81 -20.53
N ALA A 696 25.79 -67.32 -20.40
CA ALA A 696 26.96 -68.18 -20.22
C ALA A 696 27.02 -68.87 -18.84
N ASP A 697 26.26 -68.40 -17.86
CA ASP A 697 26.21 -68.95 -16.50
C ASP A 697 25.33 -70.20 -16.37
N GLU A 698 24.56 -70.56 -17.40
CA GLU A 698 23.84 -71.85 -17.52
C GLU A 698 24.70 -72.96 -18.16
N ILE A 699 25.91 -72.65 -18.63
CA ILE A 699 26.81 -73.66 -19.20
C ILE A 699 27.29 -74.62 -18.10
N SER A 700 26.98 -75.91 -18.27
CA SER A 700 27.35 -76.97 -17.33
C SER A 700 28.86 -77.05 -17.12
N ARG A 701 29.29 -77.15 -15.85
CA ARG A 701 30.70 -77.07 -15.43
C ARG A 701 31.63 -78.09 -16.14
N SER A 702 31.11 -79.24 -16.56
CA SER A 702 31.84 -80.28 -17.31
C SER A 702 32.24 -79.87 -18.74
N LEU A 703 31.57 -78.87 -19.33
CA LEU A 703 31.88 -78.35 -20.67
C LEU A 703 32.92 -77.22 -20.64
N LEU A 704 33.30 -76.74 -19.45
CA LEU A 704 34.19 -75.58 -19.26
C LEU A 704 35.64 -75.97 -18.92
N THR A 705 35.97 -77.27 -18.93
CA THR A 705 37.28 -77.76 -18.44
C THR A 705 38.28 -78.18 -19.52
N ASN A 706 37.87 -78.32 -20.79
CA ASN A 706 38.73 -78.73 -21.92
C ASN A 706 38.34 -77.99 -23.21
N PHE A 707 38.61 -76.69 -23.29
CA PHE A 707 38.54 -75.90 -24.53
C PHE A 707 39.95 -75.57 -25.04
N THR A 708 40.10 -75.28 -26.33
CA THR A 708 41.38 -74.93 -26.94
C THR A 708 41.84 -73.53 -26.53
N SER A 709 43.12 -73.39 -26.21
CA SER A 709 43.75 -72.11 -25.82
C SER A 709 44.02 -71.18 -27.01
N ASP A 710 43.12 -71.10 -27.98
CA ASP A 710 43.23 -70.16 -29.10
C ASP A 710 42.77 -68.76 -28.71
N THR A 711 43.38 -67.75 -29.32
CA THR A 711 43.21 -66.34 -28.93
C THR A 711 41.79 -65.82 -29.10
N VAL A 712 41.03 -66.35 -30.07
CA VAL A 712 39.65 -65.91 -30.37
C VAL A 712 38.68 -66.48 -29.34
N THR A 713 38.83 -67.76 -28.98
CA THR A 713 38.05 -68.40 -27.91
C THR A 713 38.33 -67.75 -26.56
N ILE A 714 39.60 -67.44 -26.23
CA ILE A 714 39.97 -66.78 -24.97
C ILE A 714 39.38 -65.36 -24.88
N GLN A 715 39.42 -64.57 -25.97
CA GLN A 715 38.79 -63.24 -26.00
C GLN A 715 37.28 -63.30 -25.76
N ARG A 716 36.58 -64.27 -26.39
CA ARG A 716 35.13 -64.48 -26.18
C ARG A 716 34.77 -65.02 -24.80
N ILE A 717 35.63 -65.79 -24.15
CA ILE A 717 35.41 -66.22 -22.76
C ILE A 717 35.52 -65.03 -21.79
N ASN A 718 36.40 -64.08 -22.08
CA ASN A 718 36.61 -62.88 -21.26
C ASN A 718 35.45 -61.87 -21.32
N THR A 719 34.63 -61.84 -22.38
CA THR A 719 33.46 -60.95 -22.48
C THR A 719 32.17 -61.50 -21.85
N LYS A 720 32.13 -62.81 -21.53
CA LYS A 720 30.94 -63.50 -21.01
C LYS A 720 30.76 -63.32 -19.49
N LYS A 721 29.51 -63.38 -19.02
CA LYS A 721 29.18 -63.37 -17.58
C LYS A 721 29.36 -64.77 -16.98
N TRP A 722 29.96 -64.85 -15.80
CA TRP A 722 30.27 -66.12 -15.11
C TRP A 722 29.88 -66.07 -13.63
N LYS A 723 29.52 -67.20 -13.03
CA LYS A 723 29.39 -67.33 -11.56
C LYS A 723 30.78 -67.47 -10.91
N PRO A 724 30.98 -67.03 -9.66
CA PRO A 724 32.28 -67.12 -8.99
C PRO A 724 32.89 -68.53 -9.01
N GLU A 725 32.07 -69.56 -8.82
CA GLU A 725 32.51 -70.96 -8.80
C GLU A 725 32.83 -71.52 -10.19
N GLN A 726 32.28 -70.93 -11.26
CA GLN A 726 32.67 -71.23 -12.64
C GLN A 726 33.98 -70.53 -13.00
N ALA A 727 34.12 -69.24 -12.65
CA ALA A 727 35.32 -68.44 -12.93
C ALA A 727 36.59 -69.06 -12.33
N VAL A 728 36.53 -69.61 -11.11
CA VAL A 728 37.65 -70.30 -10.45
C VAL A 728 38.18 -71.52 -11.24
N LEU A 729 37.37 -72.14 -12.12
CA LEU A 729 37.78 -73.32 -12.90
C LEU A 729 38.80 -72.97 -13.99
N PHE A 730 38.67 -71.80 -14.63
CA PHE A 730 39.50 -71.38 -15.76
C PHE A 730 40.29 -70.07 -15.52
N PHE A 731 40.13 -69.42 -14.36
CA PHE A 731 40.83 -68.18 -14.00
C PHE A 731 42.34 -68.24 -14.24
N HIS A 732 43.00 -69.35 -13.85
CA HIS A 732 44.43 -69.52 -14.05
C HIS A 732 44.81 -69.53 -15.55
N THR A 733 44.06 -70.26 -16.38
CA THR A 733 44.27 -70.35 -17.83
C THR A 733 44.14 -68.99 -18.52
N VAL A 734 43.13 -68.19 -18.16
CA VAL A 734 42.91 -66.86 -18.74
C VAL A 734 43.93 -65.84 -18.22
N ALA A 735 44.21 -65.84 -16.91
CA ALA A 735 45.17 -64.92 -16.29
C ALA A 735 46.64 -65.22 -16.62
N ASP A 736 46.96 -66.44 -17.08
CA ASP A 736 48.29 -66.77 -17.60
C ASP A 736 48.44 -66.39 -19.09
N ALA A 737 47.42 -66.67 -19.91
CA ALA A 737 47.41 -66.33 -21.33
C ALA A 737 47.37 -64.81 -21.62
N MET A 738 46.87 -63.98 -20.69
CA MET A 738 46.85 -62.53 -20.85
C MET A 738 48.09 -61.85 -20.22
N SER A 739 48.74 -60.99 -21.01
CA SER A 739 49.95 -60.26 -20.64
C SER A 739 49.69 -59.01 -19.79
N ASP A 740 48.55 -58.33 -19.98
CA ASP A 740 48.13 -57.17 -19.17
C ASP A 740 46.95 -57.55 -18.24
N PRO A 741 47.12 -57.50 -16.91
CA PRO A 741 46.06 -57.75 -15.94
C PRO A 741 44.83 -56.84 -16.05
N ASN A 742 44.95 -55.64 -16.63
CA ASN A 742 43.81 -54.71 -16.76
C ASN A 742 42.81 -55.11 -17.86
N ASN A 743 43.20 -56.01 -18.78
CA ASN A 743 42.33 -56.49 -19.85
C ASN A 743 41.43 -57.67 -19.42
N ILE A 744 41.55 -58.14 -18.17
CA ILE A 744 40.75 -59.23 -17.61
C ILE A 744 39.44 -58.66 -17.04
N SER A 745 38.30 -59.21 -17.43
CA SER A 745 37.00 -58.69 -17.01
C SER A 745 36.70 -58.95 -15.53
N ALA A 746 35.83 -58.12 -14.94
CA ALA A 746 35.42 -58.24 -13.54
C ALA A 746 34.79 -59.62 -13.22
N ASP A 747 34.01 -60.17 -14.16
CA ASP A 747 33.35 -61.48 -14.07
C ASP A 747 34.36 -62.66 -14.13
N VAL A 748 35.61 -62.43 -14.57
CA VAL A 748 36.72 -63.39 -14.45
C VAL A 748 37.57 -63.13 -13.19
N LEU A 749 37.86 -61.85 -12.86
CA LEU A 749 38.68 -61.47 -11.70
C LEU A 749 38.14 -61.92 -10.34
N GLN A 750 36.82 -62.12 -10.21
CA GLN A 750 36.21 -62.73 -9.01
C GLN A 750 36.77 -64.14 -8.66
N GLY A 751 37.41 -64.83 -9.62
CA GLY A 751 38.09 -66.11 -9.40
C GLY A 751 39.43 -66.04 -8.65
N PHE A 752 39.89 -64.85 -8.26
CA PHE A 752 41.14 -64.64 -7.52
C PHE A 752 41.14 -65.40 -6.19
N THR A 753 42.09 -66.32 -6.00
CA THR A 753 42.24 -67.08 -4.75
C THR A 753 43.71 -67.28 -4.41
N CYS A 754 44.04 -67.29 -3.12
CA CYS A 754 45.42 -67.36 -2.63
C CYS A 754 46.21 -68.56 -3.17
N SER A 755 45.55 -69.70 -3.43
CA SER A 755 46.17 -70.90 -4.02
C SER A 755 46.42 -70.79 -5.53
N ARG A 756 45.53 -70.14 -6.30
CA ARG A 756 45.68 -70.00 -7.76
C ARG A 756 46.72 -68.96 -8.16
N VAL A 757 47.03 -68.00 -7.29
CA VAL A 757 48.01 -66.93 -7.56
C VAL A 757 49.41 -67.20 -7.02
N GLN A 758 49.61 -68.28 -6.24
CA GLN A 758 50.93 -68.72 -5.76
C GLN A 758 51.93 -69.02 -6.88
N ALA A 759 51.43 -69.40 -8.07
CA ALA A 759 52.26 -69.65 -9.25
C ALA A 759 52.71 -68.37 -9.99
N PHE A 760 52.19 -67.19 -9.62
CA PHE A 760 52.52 -65.92 -10.27
C PHE A 760 53.56 -65.11 -9.49
N THR A 761 54.32 -64.27 -10.19
CA THR A 761 55.34 -63.40 -9.58
C THR A 761 54.71 -62.32 -8.70
N LYS A 762 55.41 -61.86 -7.65
CA LYS A 762 54.90 -60.86 -6.69
C LYS A 762 54.39 -59.58 -7.37
N ASN A 763 55.03 -59.12 -8.44
CA ASN A 763 54.54 -57.98 -9.23
C ASN A 763 53.28 -58.29 -10.05
N LYS A 764 53.16 -59.47 -10.68
CA LYS A 764 51.92 -59.88 -11.37
C LYS A 764 50.76 -59.98 -10.37
N VAL A 765 51.00 -60.49 -9.17
CA VAL A 765 50.01 -60.54 -8.07
C VAL A 765 49.62 -59.13 -7.59
N ILE A 766 50.58 -58.23 -7.31
CA ILE A 766 50.28 -56.85 -6.90
C ILE A 766 49.47 -56.11 -7.98
N ASN A 767 49.80 -56.30 -9.25
CA ASN A 767 49.06 -55.68 -10.36
C ASN A 767 47.64 -56.27 -10.51
N LEU A 768 47.45 -57.57 -10.30
CA LEU A 768 46.11 -58.18 -10.23
C LEU A 768 45.29 -57.60 -9.07
N ILE A 769 45.89 -57.40 -7.88
CA ILE A 769 45.22 -56.78 -6.72
C ILE A 769 44.82 -55.32 -7.01
N LYS A 770 45.62 -54.58 -7.80
CA LYS A 770 45.27 -53.23 -8.27
C LYS A 770 44.18 -53.24 -9.35
N ALA A 771 44.19 -54.21 -10.26
CA ALA A 771 43.13 -54.37 -11.28
C ALA A 771 41.76 -54.59 -10.63
N CYS A 772 41.70 -55.30 -9.49
CA CYS A 772 40.46 -55.43 -8.69
C CYS A 772 39.88 -54.11 -8.15
N ARG A 773 40.62 -52.97 -8.19
CA ARG A 773 40.10 -51.63 -7.88
C ARG A 773 39.62 -50.87 -9.12
N ASN A 774 40.24 -51.07 -10.28
CA ASN A 774 40.12 -50.16 -11.42
C ASN A 774 39.02 -50.51 -12.45
N ASN A 775 38.31 -51.64 -12.29
CA ASN A 775 37.21 -52.01 -13.18
C ASN A 775 35.89 -51.30 -12.79
N GLY A 776 35.56 -50.23 -13.51
CA GLY A 776 34.46 -49.29 -13.17
C GLY A 776 33.03 -49.87 -13.12
N GLU A 777 32.17 -49.14 -12.41
CA GLU A 777 30.72 -49.34 -12.13
C GLU A 777 30.24 -50.70 -11.57
N LYS A 778 30.86 -51.83 -11.90
CA LYS A 778 30.60 -53.13 -11.25
C LYS A 778 31.49 -53.30 -10.01
N LYS A 779 30.95 -53.10 -8.79
CA LYS A 779 31.67 -53.43 -7.54
C LYS A 779 31.92 -54.94 -7.44
N ILE A 780 33.18 -55.37 -7.57
CA ILE A 780 33.60 -56.77 -7.34
C ILE A 780 33.39 -57.10 -5.85
N VAL A 781 32.62 -58.16 -5.57
CA VAL A 781 32.36 -58.63 -4.20
C VAL A 781 33.47 -59.61 -3.80
N LEU A 782 34.35 -59.18 -2.89
CA LEU A 782 35.46 -59.98 -2.38
C LEU A 782 35.12 -60.57 -1.01
N GLN A 783 35.39 -61.86 -0.82
CA GLN A 783 35.21 -62.56 0.45
C GLN A 783 36.32 -62.22 1.45
N GLU A 784 36.04 -62.36 2.74
CA GLU A 784 36.98 -62.05 3.83
C GLU A 784 38.33 -62.78 3.71
N THR A 785 38.31 -64.03 3.22
CA THR A 785 39.51 -64.82 2.93
C THR A 785 40.35 -64.24 1.78
N GLN A 786 39.70 -63.69 0.75
CA GLN A 786 40.35 -62.99 -0.36
C GLN A 786 40.95 -61.66 0.12
N LEU A 787 40.20 -60.88 0.91
CA LEU A 787 40.67 -59.60 1.50
C LEU A 787 41.84 -59.82 2.47
N THR A 788 41.80 -60.87 3.29
CA THR A 788 42.90 -61.24 4.20
C THR A 788 44.14 -61.73 3.44
N CYS A 789 43.96 -62.48 2.34
CA CYS A 789 45.04 -62.83 1.42
C CYS A 789 45.67 -61.58 0.80
N MET A 790 44.86 -60.66 0.28
CA MET A 790 45.31 -59.40 -0.33
C MET A 790 46.06 -58.51 0.67
N TYR A 791 45.54 -58.31 1.89
CA TYR A 791 46.22 -57.57 2.95
C TYR A 791 47.60 -58.18 3.28
N ASN A 792 47.68 -59.50 3.45
CA ASN A 792 48.96 -60.16 3.72
C ASN A 792 49.97 -60.04 2.58
N CYS A 793 49.53 -59.87 1.33
CA CYS A 793 50.40 -59.60 0.19
C CYS A 793 50.96 -58.15 0.14
N ILE A 794 50.33 -57.19 0.82
CA ILE A 794 50.67 -55.75 0.72
C ILE A 794 51.00 -55.05 2.07
N LYS A 795 50.86 -55.73 3.20
CA LYS A 795 51.03 -55.15 4.56
C LYS A 795 52.40 -54.53 4.84
N ASP A 796 53.45 -55.00 4.17
CA ASP A 796 54.82 -54.48 4.31
C ASP A 796 55.13 -53.32 3.31
N GLY A 797 54.09 -52.73 2.70
CA GLY A 797 54.17 -51.74 1.63
C GLY A 797 54.08 -50.27 2.08
N ASN A 798 54.48 -49.36 1.18
CA ASN A 798 54.56 -47.93 1.46
C ASN A 798 53.19 -47.27 1.75
N ALA A 799 53.07 -46.58 2.88
CA ALA A 799 51.85 -45.97 3.43
C ALA A 799 51.33 -44.72 2.68
N SER A 800 51.75 -44.50 1.43
CA SER A 800 51.28 -43.43 0.55
C SER A 800 50.42 -43.94 -0.63
N ALA A 801 50.27 -45.27 -0.80
CA ALA A 801 49.58 -45.89 -1.93
C ALA A 801 48.15 -46.37 -1.62
N PHE A 802 47.53 -45.94 -0.52
CA PHE A 802 46.18 -46.38 -0.09
C PHE A 802 45.07 -46.09 -1.13
N THR A 803 45.26 -45.12 -2.01
CA THR A 803 44.36 -44.79 -3.12
C THR A 803 44.50 -45.71 -4.35
N GLN A 804 45.31 -46.79 -4.28
CA GLN A 804 45.48 -47.76 -5.37
C GLN A 804 44.95 -49.17 -5.07
N TYR A 805 44.45 -49.44 -3.85
CA TYR A 805 43.96 -50.76 -3.43
C TYR A 805 42.47 -50.74 -3.06
N PRO A 806 41.72 -51.86 -3.15
CA PRO A 806 40.28 -51.89 -2.83
C PRO A 806 39.96 -51.32 -1.44
N SER A 807 38.92 -50.50 -1.36
CA SER A 807 38.54 -49.71 -0.17
C SER A 807 38.34 -50.56 1.08
N ASP A 808 37.82 -51.78 0.91
CA ASP A 808 37.45 -52.70 1.98
C ASP A 808 38.70 -53.23 2.76
N ILE A 809 39.92 -53.07 2.22
CA ILE A 809 41.19 -53.38 2.89
C ILE A 809 41.64 -52.24 3.84
N LEU A 810 41.17 -51.01 3.64
CA LEU A 810 41.62 -49.83 4.41
C LEU A 810 41.04 -49.75 5.84
N LEU A 811 40.03 -50.58 6.14
CA LEU A 811 39.42 -50.68 7.47
C LEU A 811 40.39 -51.21 8.55
N TYR A 812 41.51 -51.81 8.15
CA TYR A 812 42.52 -52.40 9.03
C TYR A 812 43.57 -51.39 9.58
N TYR A 813 43.36 -50.06 9.47
CA TYR A 813 44.43 -49.05 9.65
C TYR A 813 44.12 -47.78 10.50
N LYS A 814 43.03 -47.67 11.28
CA LYS A 814 42.53 -46.36 11.79
C LYS A 814 42.44 -46.15 13.32
N GLN A 815 43.38 -45.38 13.89
CA GLN A 815 43.29 -44.57 15.14
C GLN A 815 44.36 -43.46 15.08
N LEU A 816 44.32 -42.29 15.76
CA LEU A 816 43.27 -41.46 16.38
C LEU A 816 43.83 -40.00 16.51
N SER A 817 43.01 -38.98 16.84
CA SER A 817 43.45 -37.57 16.94
C SER A 817 42.76 -36.78 18.07
N ARG A 818 43.41 -35.75 18.66
CA ARG A 818 42.80 -34.68 19.52
C ARG A 818 43.80 -33.63 20.07
N LYS A 819 43.39 -32.34 20.14
CA LYS A 819 43.50 -31.42 21.32
C LYS A 819 42.82 -30.04 21.09
N LEU A 820 42.37 -29.41 22.19
CA LEU A 820 41.73 -28.06 22.35
C LEU A 820 42.80 -27.01 22.85
N PRO A 821 42.54 -25.87 23.56
CA PRO A 821 41.37 -24.97 23.83
C PRO A 821 41.69 -23.42 23.80
N ALA A 822 40.84 -22.57 24.42
CA ALA A 822 40.97 -21.09 24.62
C ALA A 822 41.13 -20.66 26.12
N ILE A 823 41.51 -19.39 26.43
CA ILE A 823 41.78 -18.78 27.79
C ILE A 823 41.53 -17.22 27.78
N ILE A 824 40.62 -16.59 28.58
CA ILE A 824 40.68 -15.92 29.94
C ILE A 824 41.45 -14.54 29.97
N CYS A 825 41.03 -13.37 30.57
CA CYS A 825 40.73 -12.99 31.99
C CYS A 825 40.06 -11.55 32.19
N PRO A 826 39.48 -11.15 33.37
CA PRO A 826 38.87 -9.82 33.68
C PRO A 826 39.52 -8.99 34.85
N PHE A 827 38.92 -7.84 35.28
CA PHE A 827 39.40 -6.88 36.33
C PHE A 827 38.35 -6.47 37.43
N ILE A 828 38.77 -5.74 38.48
CA ILE A 828 38.12 -5.58 39.83
C ILE A 828 37.58 -4.13 40.12
N GLN A 829 36.61 -3.95 41.04
CA GLN A 829 35.98 -2.66 41.44
C GLN A 829 35.85 -2.46 43.00
N ALA A 830 35.63 -1.22 43.47
CA ALA A 830 35.53 -0.79 44.89
C ALA A 830 34.10 -0.31 45.32
N GLY A 831 33.84 -0.09 46.64
CA GLY A 831 32.49 0.02 47.24
C GLY A 831 32.13 1.29 48.07
N CYS A 832 30.90 1.30 48.61
CA CYS A 832 30.16 2.45 49.20
C CYS A 832 30.62 2.92 50.59
N THR A 833 30.55 4.25 50.85
CA THR A 833 30.76 4.83 52.19
C THR A 833 29.70 5.84 52.66
N THR A 834 28.87 6.42 51.78
CA THR A 834 27.86 7.44 52.17
C THR A 834 26.57 6.85 52.76
N GLY A 835 26.36 5.54 52.63
CA GLY A 835 25.13 4.84 53.02
C GLY A 835 24.35 4.39 51.78
N ASN A 836 23.73 3.21 51.84
CA ASN A 836 23.07 2.63 50.67
C ASN A 836 21.81 3.39 50.28
N ILE A 837 21.63 3.65 48.98
CA ILE A 837 20.41 4.24 48.43
C ILE A 837 19.31 3.16 48.44
N THR A 838 18.15 3.51 48.99
CA THR A 838 16.99 2.61 49.12
C THR A 838 15.72 3.27 48.58
N ALA A 839 14.63 2.51 48.43
CA ALA A 839 13.33 3.08 48.04
C ALA A 839 12.89 4.25 48.94
N VAL A 840 13.11 4.16 50.25
CA VAL A 840 12.82 5.26 51.20
C VAL A 840 13.66 6.50 50.90
N THR A 841 14.94 6.30 50.56
CA THR A 841 15.84 7.39 50.13
C THR A 841 15.38 8.03 48.83
N ILE A 842 14.86 7.26 47.88
CA ILE A 842 14.35 7.75 46.59
C ILE A 842 13.00 8.49 46.75
N SER A 843 12.17 8.10 47.73
CA SER A 843 10.90 8.79 48.01
C SER A 843 11.07 10.20 48.58
N ASP A 844 12.21 10.54 49.17
CA ASP A 844 12.51 11.87 49.72
C ASP A 844 12.51 12.98 48.63
N GLU A 845 12.03 14.18 48.95
CA GLU A 845 12.04 15.33 48.04
C GLU A 845 13.46 15.94 47.89
N ALA A 846 14.35 15.71 48.86
CA ALA A 846 15.75 16.13 48.81
C ALA A 846 16.65 15.12 48.06
N PHE A 847 16.13 14.01 47.55
CA PHE A 847 16.90 13.10 46.70
C PHE A 847 17.09 13.70 45.29
N PRO A 848 18.30 13.65 44.67
CA PRO A 848 19.50 12.92 45.06
C PRO A 848 20.58 13.74 45.83
N PHE A 849 20.23 14.89 46.42
CA PHE A 849 21.20 15.73 47.12
C PHE A 849 21.84 14.99 48.32
N GLY A 850 23.18 15.00 48.38
CA GLY A 850 23.96 14.34 49.43
C GLY A 850 24.90 13.23 48.93
N TYR A 851 24.77 12.80 47.67
CA TYR A 851 25.71 11.90 47.01
C TYR A 851 26.56 12.65 45.97
N ASP A 852 27.83 12.29 45.85
CA ASP A 852 28.65 12.61 44.65
C ASP A 852 28.60 11.42 43.66
N ALA A 853 29.09 11.59 42.43
CA ALA A 853 29.01 10.53 41.41
C ALA A 853 29.72 9.22 41.79
N ILE A 854 30.80 9.28 42.57
CA ILE A 854 31.53 8.09 43.02
C ILE A 854 30.72 7.37 44.10
N GLN A 855 30.19 8.10 45.07
CA GLN A 855 29.36 7.57 46.15
C GLN A 855 27.99 7.09 45.66
N PHE A 856 27.34 7.84 44.76
CA PHE A 856 26.09 7.45 44.13
C PHE A 856 26.25 6.11 43.39
N ASN A 857 27.32 5.95 42.59
CA ASN A 857 27.65 4.69 41.94
C ASN A 857 28.01 3.57 42.93
N ALA A 858 28.71 3.88 44.00
CA ALA A 858 29.09 2.87 44.97
C ALA A 858 27.89 2.38 45.82
N CYS A 859 26.98 3.29 46.17
CA CYS A 859 25.88 3.10 47.13
C CYS A 859 24.52 2.77 46.49
N LEU A 860 24.36 2.98 45.18
CA LEU A 860 23.21 2.50 44.41
C LEU A 860 23.45 1.04 43.97
N THR A 861 22.52 0.13 44.28
CA THR A 861 22.60 -1.27 43.85
C THR A 861 21.73 -1.54 42.63
N ALA A 862 22.11 -2.55 41.84
CA ALA A 862 21.38 -2.97 40.65
C ALA A 862 19.92 -3.37 40.97
N ASP A 863 19.69 -4.03 42.11
CA ASP A 863 18.35 -4.43 42.57
C ASP A 863 17.46 -3.24 42.94
N VAL A 864 18.03 -2.20 43.57
CA VAL A 864 17.28 -0.97 43.92
C VAL A 864 16.87 -0.21 42.67
N VAL A 865 17.75 -0.12 41.65
CA VAL A 865 17.40 0.48 40.35
C VAL A 865 16.28 -0.31 39.68
N LYS A 866 16.38 -1.64 39.62
CA LYS A 866 15.37 -2.51 39.02
C LYS A 866 13.99 -2.41 39.71
N ALA A 867 13.95 -2.16 41.02
CA ALA A 867 12.70 -2.03 41.76
C ALA A 867 12.08 -0.61 41.74
N ASN A 868 12.83 0.43 41.33
CA ASN A 868 12.41 1.83 41.47
C ASN A 868 12.68 2.67 40.20
N LEU A 869 12.80 2.04 39.03
CA LEU A 869 13.29 2.67 37.79
C LEU A 869 12.51 3.94 37.40
N ALA A 870 11.17 3.88 37.39
CA ALA A 870 10.33 5.03 37.04
C ALA A 870 10.51 6.22 38.03
N ALA A 871 10.63 5.95 39.34
CA ALA A 871 10.86 7.00 40.33
C ALA A 871 12.26 7.63 40.25
N LEU A 872 13.24 6.86 39.77
CA LEU A 872 14.58 7.38 39.46
C LEU A 872 14.59 8.23 38.18
N ALA A 873 13.84 7.85 37.16
CA ALA A 873 13.71 8.59 35.91
C ALA A 873 13.03 9.96 36.08
N ASP A 874 12.04 10.02 36.98
CA ASP A 874 11.27 11.23 37.32
C ASP A 874 12.10 12.24 38.16
N LYS A 875 12.82 11.75 39.18
CA LYS A 875 13.51 12.62 40.16
C LYS A 875 14.95 13.01 39.81
N VAL A 876 15.64 12.24 38.96
CA VAL A 876 17.06 12.48 38.65
C VAL A 876 17.19 13.12 37.28
N VAL A 877 17.86 14.28 37.23
CA VAL A 877 18.08 15.05 35.98
C VAL A 877 19.56 15.40 35.73
N ASP A 878 20.47 14.90 36.56
CA ASP A 878 21.93 15.07 36.38
C ASP A 878 22.49 13.96 35.47
N ASP A 879 23.12 14.32 34.36
CA ASP A 879 23.69 13.38 33.37
C ASP A 879 24.67 12.37 33.99
N GLY A 880 25.42 12.77 35.03
CA GLY A 880 26.35 11.89 35.75
C GLY A 880 25.61 10.81 36.53
N PHE A 881 24.58 11.20 37.29
CA PHE A 881 23.72 10.25 38.03
C PHE A 881 22.86 9.40 37.09
N LEU A 882 22.31 9.97 36.02
CA LEU A 882 21.60 9.21 34.97
C LEU A 882 22.52 8.15 34.35
N THR A 883 23.76 8.50 34.03
CA THR A 883 24.77 7.56 33.49
C THR A 883 25.04 6.43 34.48
N ILE A 884 25.06 6.72 35.78
CA ILE A 884 25.24 5.71 36.83
C ILE A 884 24.00 4.80 36.93
N ILE A 885 22.78 5.35 36.92
CA ILE A 885 21.53 4.57 36.93
C ILE A 885 21.48 3.62 35.73
N LEU A 886 21.79 4.10 34.53
CA LEU A 886 21.85 3.27 33.33
C LEU A 886 22.91 2.16 33.45
N ASN A 887 24.09 2.47 33.99
CA ASN A 887 25.13 1.47 34.24
C ASN A 887 24.71 0.41 35.27
N LYS A 888 23.94 0.79 36.30
CA LYS A 888 23.39 -0.13 37.30
C LYS A 888 22.25 -0.97 36.76
N LEU A 889 21.41 -0.41 35.89
CA LEU A 889 20.39 -1.16 35.15
C LEU A 889 21.04 -2.19 34.22
N ASN A 890 22.08 -1.79 33.48
CA ASN A 890 22.91 -2.70 32.67
C ASN A 890 23.57 -3.83 33.51
N GLN A 891 23.91 -3.58 34.79
CA GLN A 891 24.40 -4.62 35.71
C GLN A 891 23.27 -5.54 36.21
N ALA A 892 22.04 -5.05 36.32
CA ALA A 892 20.87 -5.85 36.71
C ALA A 892 20.39 -6.83 35.61
N TYR A 893 20.74 -6.55 34.35
CA TYR A 893 20.28 -7.27 33.17
C TYR A 893 21.46 -7.74 32.31
N ASN A 894 21.90 -8.99 32.53
CA ASN A 894 23.14 -9.59 32.00
C ASN A 894 23.39 -9.50 30.48
N SER A 895 22.39 -9.20 29.64
CA SER A 895 22.57 -9.06 28.18
C SER A 895 21.43 -8.35 27.44
N SER A 896 20.20 -8.36 27.95
CA SER A 896 19.02 -7.77 27.30
C SER A 896 18.04 -7.17 28.31
N ILE A 897 17.50 -5.99 27.98
CA ILE A 897 16.48 -5.27 28.76
C ILE A 897 15.16 -5.32 27.98
N ALA A 898 14.08 -5.79 28.61
CA ALA A 898 12.78 -5.96 27.97
C ALA A 898 12.01 -4.63 27.79
N ASP A 899 11.13 -4.57 26.77
CA ASP A 899 10.30 -3.42 26.41
C ASP A 899 9.67 -2.68 27.62
N GLU A 900 9.08 -3.42 28.57
CA GLU A 900 8.42 -2.87 29.77
C GLU A 900 9.35 -2.05 30.69
N GLN A 901 10.65 -2.34 30.66
CA GLN A 901 11.67 -1.62 31.42
C GLN A 901 12.26 -0.47 30.59
N VAL A 902 12.35 -0.64 29.27
CA VAL A 902 12.79 0.40 28.32
C VAL A 902 11.79 1.57 28.31
N GLN A 903 10.49 1.28 28.38
CA GLN A 903 9.40 2.27 28.51
C GLN A 903 9.55 3.18 29.74
N GLN A 904 10.19 2.71 30.81
CA GLN A 904 10.34 3.44 32.07
C GLN A 904 11.64 4.25 32.17
N LEU A 905 12.46 4.27 31.11
CA LEU A 905 13.76 4.97 31.15
C LEU A 905 13.64 6.49 31.21
N GLY A 906 12.64 7.07 30.52
CA GLY A 906 12.49 8.53 30.41
C GLY A 906 13.81 9.24 30.06
N SER A 907 14.17 10.24 30.87
CA SER A 907 15.45 10.98 30.83
C SER A 907 16.71 10.09 30.84
N ILE A 908 16.70 8.96 31.57
CA ILE A 908 17.82 7.99 31.66
C ILE A 908 18.19 7.43 30.27
N SER A 909 17.24 7.42 29.32
CA SER A 909 17.52 6.96 27.97
C SER A 909 18.55 7.83 27.22
N ARG A 910 18.63 9.14 27.49
CA ARG A 910 19.45 10.07 26.68
C ARG A 910 20.95 9.97 26.91
N VAL A 911 21.37 9.51 28.08
CA VAL A 911 22.79 9.22 28.38
C VAL A 911 23.26 7.87 27.81
N ALA A 912 22.41 7.14 27.09
CA ALA A 912 22.73 5.82 26.55
C ALA A 912 23.66 5.86 25.34
N SER A 913 24.73 5.06 25.39
CA SER A 913 25.57 4.82 24.22
C SER A 913 24.87 3.92 23.20
N LEU A 914 25.35 3.90 21.95
CA LEU A 914 24.90 2.93 20.95
C LEU A 914 25.06 1.47 21.41
N ALA A 915 26.03 1.17 22.30
CA ALA A 915 26.21 -0.15 22.87
C ALA A 915 25.15 -0.52 23.93
N ASP A 916 24.53 0.49 24.57
CA ASP A 916 23.46 0.30 25.55
C ASP A 916 22.10 0.14 24.85
N ILE A 917 21.82 0.97 23.84
CA ILE A 917 20.66 0.82 22.95
C ILE A 917 20.66 -0.56 22.28
N ASN A 918 21.85 -1.10 21.96
CA ASN A 918 21.99 -2.47 21.44
C ASN A 918 21.55 -3.59 22.42
N LYS A 919 21.34 -3.30 23.72
CA LYS A 919 20.79 -4.25 24.71
C LYS A 919 19.27 -4.16 24.89
N TRP A 920 18.64 -3.08 24.42
CA TRP A 920 17.20 -2.84 24.61
C TRP A 920 16.33 -3.62 23.63
N ASN A 921 15.29 -4.30 24.11
CA ASN A 921 14.24 -4.81 23.23
C ASN A 921 13.25 -3.67 22.98
N ILE A 922 13.09 -3.32 21.71
CA ILE A 922 12.17 -2.28 21.23
C ILE A 922 11.29 -3.00 20.21
N THR A 923 10.28 -3.72 20.69
CA THR A 923 9.42 -4.57 19.86
C THR A 923 7.99 -4.04 19.78
N LYS A 924 7.54 -3.29 20.80
CA LYS A 924 6.21 -2.65 20.87
C LYS A 924 6.27 -1.19 20.48
N ILE A 925 5.19 -0.69 19.87
CA ILE A 925 5.05 0.73 19.50
C ILE A 925 5.10 1.65 20.73
N ASP A 926 4.50 1.26 21.86
CA ASP A 926 4.53 2.04 23.10
C ASP A 926 5.97 2.27 23.60
N THR A 927 6.88 1.31 23.37
CA THR A 927 8.31 1.42 23.69
C THR A 927 9.01 2.42 22.77
N LEU A 928 8.66 2.42 21.49
CA LEU A 928 9.17 3.39 20.53
C LEU A 928 8.67 4.80 20.86
N ALA A 929 7.38 4.96 21.15
CA ALA A 929 6.76 6.23 21.52
C ALA A 929 7.35 6.81 22.82
N ALA A 930 7.49 5.99 23.87
CA ALA A 930 8.14 6.39 25.11
C ALA A 930 9.58 6.89 24.88
N LEU A 931 10.38 6.17 24.08
CA LEU A 931 11.74 6.61 23.75
C LEU A 931 11.76 7.89 22.90
N MET A 932 10.77 8.11 22.03
CA MET A 932 10.73 9.27 21.12
C MET A 932 10.13 10.54 21.75
N SER A 933 9.65 10.49 23.00
CA SER A 933 9.10 11.66 23.70
C SER A 933 10.06 12.86 23.69
N SER A 934 9.57 14.03 23.32
CA SER A 934 10.35 15.26 23.24
C SER A 934 10.67 15.88 24.61
N SER A 935 9.93 15.50 25.67
CA SER A 935 10.16 15.91 27.06
C SER A 935 11.55 15.54 27.57
N ASP A 936 12.05 14.38 27.14
CA ASP A 936 13.18 13.72 27.77
C ASP A 936 14.53 14.20 27.18
N GLY A 937 14.49 15.10 26.20
CA GLY A 937 15.65 15.60 25.47
C GLY A 937 15.77 15.04 24.04
N LYS A 938 16.77 15.53 23.29
CA LYS A 938 16.95 15.20 21.87
C LYS A 938 17.85 13.97 21.68
N TRP A 939 17.52 13.10 20.74
CA TRP A 939 18.42 12.06 20.25
C TRP A 939 19.44 12.62 19.27
N THR A 940 20.65 12.02 19.22
CA THR A 940 21.52 12.17 18.04
C THR A 940 21.00 11.33 16.87
N PRO A 941 21.31 11.70 15.60
CA PRO A 941 20.86 10.94 14.44
C PRO A 941 21.24 9.45 14.48
N ASP A 942 22.45 9.12 14.95
CA ASP A 942 22.90 7.73 15.05
C ASP A 942 22.10 6.93 16.09
N GLN A 943 21.73 7.57 17.22
CA GLN A 943 20.90 6.93 18.26
C GLN A 943 19.46 6.72 17.78
N SER A 944 18.81 7.74 17.20
CA SER A 944 17.43 7.60 16.72
C SER A 944 17.31 6.61 15.57
N ASN A 945 18.25 6.62 14.61
CA ASN A 945 18.34 5.62 13.56
C ASN A 945 18.52 4.20 14.12
N LEU A 946 19.36 4.00 15.14
CA LEU A 946 19.53 2.68 15.79
C LEU A 946 18.25 2.23 16.50
N ILE A 947 17.56 3.12 17.23
CA ILE A 947 16.30 2.81 17.93
C ILE A 947 15.22 2.37 16.93
N ILE A 948 15.01 3.16 15.87
CA ILE A 948 13.97 2.91 14.86
C ILE A 948 14.29 1.66 14.03
N THR A 949 15.53 1.48 13.56
CA THR A 949 15.91 0.27 12.80
C THR A 949 15.81 -1.00 13.64
N LYS A 950 16.02 -0.91 14.96
CA LYS A 950 15.80 -2.05 15.87
C LYS A 950 14.33 -2.40 15.99
N TYR A 951 13.43 -1.41 16.11
CA TYR A 951 11.98 -1.64 16.04
C TYR A 951 11.57 -2.36 14.75
N LEU A 952 12.04 -1.86 13.60
CA LEU A 952 11.76 -2.42 12.27
C LEU A 952 12.40 -3.80 12.02
N SER A 953 13.41 -4.20 12.81
CA SER A 953 13.99 -5.55 12.73
C SER A 953 13.06 -6.64 13.30
N THR A 954 12.01 -6.25 14.03
CA THR A 954 11.00 -7.16 14.57
C THR A 954 10.01 -7.56 13.48
N LYS A 955 9.80 -8.86 13.28
CA LYS A 955 8.93 -9.39 12.22
C LYS A 955 7.49 -8.91 12.40
N GLY A 956 7.02 -8.06 11.49
CA GLY A 956 5.66 -7.51 11.46
C GLY A 956 5.59 -6.01 11.68
N ASN A 957 6.65 -5.39 12.21
CA ASN A 957 6.71 -3.95 12.45
C ASN A 957 7.03 -3.20 11.14
N THR A 958 6.40 -2.04 10.94
CA THR A 958 6.55 -1.18 9.76
C THR A 958 6.55 0.29 10.18
N LEU A 959 6.83 1.21 9.24
CA LEU A 959 6.64 2.66 9.46
C LEU A 959 5.19 3.04 9.11
N GLY A 960 4.26 2.62 9.96
CA GLY A 960 2.84 2.98 9.90
C GLY A 960 2.58 4.40 10.41
N THR A 961 1.33 4.84 10.34
CA THR A 961 0.90 6.18 10.77
C THR A 961 1.22 6.44 12.25
N ALA A 962 0.92 5.48 13.13
CA ALA A 962 1.17 5.63 14.56
C ALA A 962 2.68 5.72 14.87
N GLU A 963 3.52 4.96 14.16
CA GLU A 963 4.98 5.07 14.25
C GLU A 963 5.49 6.42 13.76
N LEU A 964 4.98 6.94 12.64
CA LEU A 964 5.38 8.25 12.10
C LEU A 964 5.06 9.38 13.08
N ASN A 965 3.86 9.38 13.67
CA ASN A 965 3.46 10.37 14.67
C ASN A 965 4.29 10.24 15.95
N SER A 966 4.65 9.00 16.35
CA SER A 966 5.51 8.74 17.51
C SER A 966 6.96 9.19 17.30
N ILE A 967 7.53 8.94 16.10
CA ILE A 967 8.92 9.28 15.77
C ILE A 967 9.09 10.79 15.58
N GLY A 968 8.15 11.43 14.88
CA GLY A 968 8.21 12.85 14.50
C GLY A 968 9.27 13.15 13.42
N GLY A 969 9.08 14.27 12.70
CA GLY A 969 9.88 14.59 11.51
C GLY A 969 11.40 14.69 11.78
N VAL A 970 11.81 15.28 12.90
CA VAL A 970 13.23 15.47 13.25
C VAL A 970 13.98 14.14 13.41
N ASN A 971 13.39 13.13 14.05
CA ASN A 971 14.01 11.82 14.19
C ASN A 971 13.90 11.00 12.90
N LEU A 972 12.81 11.16 12.14
CA LEU A 972 12.62 10.50 10.84
C LEU A 972 13.72 10.90 9.84
N CYS A 973 14.18 12.15 9.89
CA CYS A 973 15.28 12.66 9.06
C CYS A 973 16.62 11.93 9.25
N ALA A 974 16.83 11.21 10.36
CA ALA A 974 18.04 10.45 10.63
C ALA A 974 18.10 9.09 9.89
N LEU A 975 16.97 8.63 9.34
CA LEU A 975 16.89 7.35 8.63
C LEU A 975 17.58 7.41 7.27
N ASN A 976 18.10 6.26 6.84
CA ASN A 976 18.67 6.13 5.50
C ASN A 976 17.59 6.04 4.41
N ALA A 977 17.99 6.32 3.17
CA ALA A 977 17.10 6.29 2.01
C ALA A 977 16.36 4.95 1.83
N SER A 978 17.00 3.80 2.08
CA SER A 978 16.34 2.49 1.91
C SER A 978 15.21 2.26 2.92
N VAL A 979 15.35 2.76 4.15
CA VAL A 979 14.30 2.66 5.18
C VAL A 979 13.17 3.65 4.89
N LEU A 980 13.47 4.89 4.50
CA LEU A 980 12.45 5.88 4.15
C LEU A 980 11.58 5.44 2.95
N ASN A 981 12.15 4.73 1.98
CA ASN A 981 11.38 4.13 0.87
C ASN A 981 10.47 2.96 1.29
N THR A 982 10.50 2.49 2.55
CA THR A 982 9.52 1.51 3.06
C THR A 982 8.25 2.16 3.61
N ILE A 983 8.24 3.49 3.79
CA ILE A 983 7.05 4.24 4.22
C ILE A 983 6.01 4.17 3.11
N SER A 984 4.83 3.67 3.41
CA SER A 984 3.73 3.65 2.44
C SER A 984 3.11 5.05 2.30
N SER A 985 2.60 5.37 1.10
CA SER A 985 1.94 6.66 0.86
C SER A 985 0.68 6.85 1.71
N SER A 986 -0.04 5.77 2.05
CA SER A 986 -1.17 5.84 2.98
C SER A 986 -0.72 6.09 4.43
N SER A 987 0.40 5.53 4.87
CA SER A 987 0.97 5.81 6.21
C SER A 987 1.26 7.30 6.38
N LEU A 988 1.86 7.94 5.36
CA LEU A 988 2.18 9.36 5.34
C LEU A 988 0.93 10.25 5.15
N ARG A 989 -0.14 9.75 4.50
CA ARG A 989 -1.42 10.48 4.28
C ARG A 989 -2.18 10.76 5.58
N TYR A 990 -2.10 9.86 6.55
CA TYR A 990 -2.82 9.97 7.83
C TYR A 990 -1.92 10.37 9.01
N ALA A 991 -0.64 10.63 8.76
CA ALA A 991 0.31 11.09 9.76
C ALA A 991 0.08 12.58 10.11
N ASP A 992 0.47 12.96 11.33
CA ASP A 992 0.54 14.35 11.75
C ASP A 992 1.58 15.12 10.91
N VAL A 993 1.51 16.45 10.90
CA VAL A 993 2.42 17.28 10.08
C VAL A 993 3.87 17.10 10.53
N LEU A 994 4.65 16.39 9.71
CA LEU A 994 6.06 16.08 9.99
C LEU A 994 6.97 17.25 9.60
N ASP A 995 7.68 17.83 10.58
CA ASP A 995 8.76 18.79 10.32
C ASP A 995 10.00 18.08 9.72
N VAL A 996 10.12 18.16 8.40
CA VAL A 996 11.27 17.65 7.63
C VAL A 996 12.30 18.74 7.30
N SER A 997 12.24 19.91 7.93
CA SER A 997 13.14 21.05 7.65
C SER A 997 14.62 20.68 7.75
N ASN A 998 14.97 19.86 8.76
CA ASN A 998 16.31 19.38 9.06
C ASN A 998 16.77 18.15 8.23
N CYS A 999 15.91 17.60 7.36
CA CYS A 999 16.28 16.47 6.51
C CYS A 999 17.34 16.85 5.46
N SER A 1000 18.21 15.91 5.12
CA SER A 1000 19.09 16.02 3.96
C SER A 1000 18.27 16.17 2.66
N THR A 1001 18.83 16.82 1.64
CA THR A 1001 18.18 16.98 0.33
C THR A 1001 17.69 15.64 -0.24
N SER A 1002 18.48 14.57 -0.14
CA SER A 1002 18.09 13.24 -0.61
C SER A 1002 16.90 12.67 0.16
N ASN A 1003 16.82 12.88 1.47
CA ASN A 1003 15.70 12.41 2.29
C ASN A 1003 14.43 13.24 2.02
N LYS A 1004 14.57 14.57 1.82
CA LYS A 1004 13.47 15.44 1.40
C LYS A 1004 12.89 15.00 0.05
N VAL A 1005 13.71 14.67 -0.94
CA VAL A 1005 13.26 14.18 -2.26
C VAL A 1005 12.47 12.87 -2.15
N ILE A 1006 12.88 11.95 -1.27
CA ILE A 1006 12.16 10.68 -1.05
C ILE A 1006 10.80 10.94 -0.41
N LEU A 1007 10.76 11.71 0.69
CA LEU A 1007 9.52 12.02 1.40
C LEU A 1007 8.56 12.85 0.52
N PHE A 1008 9.08 13.81 -0.25
CA PHE A 1008 8.31 14.53 -1.27
C PHE A 1008 7.72 13.57 -2.31
N THR A 1009 8.51 12.62 -2.82
CA THR A 1009 8.07 11.68 -3.86
C THR A 1009 6.94 10.78 -3.34
N ILE A 1010 7.05 10.30 -2.10
CA ILE A 1010 6.02 9.48 -1.43
C ILE A 1010 4.74 10.31 -1.22
N ALA A 1011 4.85 11.54 -0.69
CA ALA A 1011 3.70 12.42 -0.49
C ALA A 1011 3.02 12.81 -1.84
N ASN A 1012 3.83 13.23 -2.81
CA ASN A 1012 3.34 13.69 -4.12
C ASN A 1012 2.69 12.56 -4.95
N SER A 1013 3.02 11.29 -4.69
CA SER A 1013 2.39 10.14 -5.35
C SER A 1013 0.88 10.03 -5.12
N PHE A 1014 0.34 10.69 -4.09
CA PHE A 1014 -1.07 10.63 -3.70
C PHE A 1014 -1.76 11.99 -3.65
N PHE A 1015 -1.06 13.05 -3.23
CA PHE A 1015 -1.66 14.36 -3.02
C PHE A 1015 -1.82 15.20 -4.31
N SER A 1016 -1.13 14.88 -5.41
CA SER A 1016 -1.15 15.65 -6.68
C SER A 1016 -1.40 14.78 -7.91
N SER A 1017 -2.17 15.32 -8.86
CA SER A 1017 -2.30 14.75 -10.21
C SER A 1017 -1.12 15.19 -11.10
N PRO A 1018 -0.68 14.37 -12.09
CA PRO A 1018 0.46 14.70 -12.95
C PRO A 1018 0.30 15.94 -13.84
N THR A 1019 -0.91 16.49 -13.96
CA THR A 1019 -1.30 17.49 -14.97
C THR A 1019 -1.78 18.82 -14.40
N ASN A 1020 -2.16 18.90 -13.13
CA ASN A 1020 -2.63 20.12 -12.46
C ASN A 1020 -2.52 19.97 -10.94
N ILE A 1021 -2.06 20.99 -10.23
CA ILE A 1021 -1.88 20.98 -8.77
C ILE A 1021 -2.96 21.89 -8.16
N SER A 1022 -3.79 21.35 -7.26
CA SER A 1022 -4.80 22.16 -6.57
C SER A 1022 -4.20 22.91 -5.36
N LEU A 1023 -4.86 23.97 -4.87
CA LEU A 1023 -4.45 24.65 -3.64
C LEU A 1023 -4.40 23.68 -2.44
N THR A 1024 -5.37 22.74 -2.37
CA THR A 1024 -5.42 21.70 -1.33
C THR A 1024 -4.28 20.69 -1.46
N SER A 1025 -3.96 20.27 -2.69
CA SER A 1025 -2.78 19.44 -2.99
C SER A 1025 -1.49 20.11 -2.55
N TYR A 1026 -1.35 21.41 -2.82
CA TYR A 1026 -0.23 22.22 -2.36
C TYR A 1026 -0.15 22.27 -0.83
N GLN A 1027 -1.24 22.56 -0.13
CA GLN A 1027 -1.27 22.62 1.35
C GLN A 1027 -0.86 21.30 2.01
N LEU A 1028 -1.28 20.15 1.47
CA LEU A 1028 -0.92 18.83 1.99
C LEU A 1028 0.54 18.44 1.68
N ILE A 1029 1.09 18.91 0.57
CA ILE A 1029 2.50 18.69 0.17
C ILE A 1029 3.45 19.69 0.80
N GLN A 1030 2.96 20.86 1.24
CA GLN A 1030 3.76 21.99 1.70
C GLN A 1030 4.87 21.62 2.70
N PRO A 1031 4.67 20.76 3.72
CA PRO A 1031 5.74 20.37 4.65
C PRO A 1031 6.91 19.66 3.94
N TYR A 1032 6.63 18.91 2.88
CA TYR A 1032 7.60 18.09 2.13
C TYR A 1032 8.18 18.81 0.90
N ILE A 1033 7.69 20.01 0.56
CA ILE A 1033 8.00 20.66 -0.72
C ILE A 1033 9.47 21.01 -0.92
N GLY A 1034 10.26 21.06 0.16
CA GLY A 1034 11.72 21.19 0.10
C GLY A 1034 12.43 20.08 -0.72
N GLY A 1035 11.75 18.96 -1.01
CA GLY A 1035 12.23 17.90 -1.91
C GLY A 1035 11.69 17.95 -3.34
N ALA A 1036 10.93 18.99 -3.71
CA ALA A 1036 10.25 19.07 -5.01
C ALA A 1036 11.24 19.27 -6.19
N PRO A 1037 11.08 18.53 -7.31
CA PRO A 1037 11.88 18.76 -8.51
C PRO A 1037 11.46 20.05 -9.22
N LEU A 1038 12.38 20.64 -9.99
CA LEU A 1038 12.16 21.88 -10.75
C LEU A 1038 10.91 21.82 -11.66
N SER A 1039 10.61 20.65 -12.24
CA SER A 1039 9.41 20.44 -13.06
C SER A 1039 8.11 20.63 -12.27
N TYR A 1040 8.06 20.13 -11.03
CA TYR A 1040 6.90 20.30 -10.14
C TYR A 1040 6.75 21.75 -9.70
N VAL A 1041 7.85 22.40 -9.29
CA VAL A 1041 7.82 23.81 -8.86
C VAL A 1041 7.42 24.74 -10.01
N LYS A 1042 7.76 24.43 -11.26
CA LYS A 1042 7.29 25.17 -12.44
C LYS A 1042 5.84 24.86 -12.85
N LEU A 1043 5.30 23.70 -12.49
CA LEU A 1043 3.85 23.44 -12.62
C LEU A 1043 3.08 24.20 -11.53
N LEU A 1044 3.65 24.29 -10.33
CA LEU A 1044 3.07 25.00 -9.20
C LEU A 1044 2.98 26.52 -9.45
N SER A 1045 3.95 27.12 -10.15
CA SER A 1045 3.94 28.56 -10.48
C SER A 1045 2.76 29.00 -11.37
N THR A 1046 2.12 28.08 -12.09
CA THR A 1046 0.93 28.36 -12.91
C THR A 1046 -0.38 27.98 -12.21
N SER A 1047 -0.32 27.41 -11.01
CA SER A 1047 -1.46 26.78 -10.31
C SER A 1047 -2.20 27.72 -9.32
N ASN A 1048 -2.02 29.04 -9.43
CA ASN A 1048 -2.67 30.07 -8.60
C ASN A 1048 -2.52 29.85 -7.08
N VAL A 1049 -1.32 29.47 -6.64
CA VAL A 1049 -0.98 29.36 -5.21
C VAL A 1049 -0.44 30.68 -4.64
N SER A 1050 -0.30 30.76 -3.32
CA SER A 1050 0.41 31.85 -2.65
C SER A 1050 1.34 31.24 -1.61
N MET A 1051 2.53 30.84 -2.06
CA MET A 1051 3.60 30.30 -1.23
C MET A 1051 4.16 31.40 -0.33
N ASP A 1052 4.32 31.13 0.97
CA ASP A 1052 4.98 32.03 1.90
C ASP A 1052 6.51 32.00 1.70
N ILE A 1053 7.19 33.07 2.13
CA ILE A 1053 8.63 33.20 1.92
C ILE A 1053 9.46 32.13 2.67
N PRO A 1054 9.14 31.74 3.92
CA PRO A 1054 9.79 30.60 4.57
C PRO A 1054 9.70 29.29 3.77
N THR A 1055 8.51 28.95 3.24
CA THR A 1055 8.32 27.78 2.39
C THR A 1055 9.15 27.90 1.10
N PHE A 1056 9.13 29.05 0.44
CA PHE A 1056 9.95 29.29 -0.76
C PHE A 1056 11.45 29.14 -0.49
N ALA A 1057 11.93 29.63 0.67
CA ALA A 1057 13.32 29.49 1.10
C ALA A 1057 13.69 28.06 1.53
N SER A 1058 12.71 27.17 1.75
CA SER A 1058 12.93 25.76 2.11
C SER A 1058 13.16 24.83 0.90
N LEU A 1059 12.87 25.31 -0.32
CA LEU A 1059 13.11 24.60 -1.58
C LEU A 1059 14.61 24.34 -1.80
N ASP A 1060 14.94 23.34 -2.61
CA ASP A 1060 16.32 23.08 -3.02
C ASP A 1060 16.93 24.36 -3.67
N PRO A 1061 18.08 24.86 -3.19
CA PRO A 1061 18.69 26.07 -3.74
C PRO A 1061 18.94 26.02 -5.24
N ASN A 1062 19.26 24.85 -5.82
CA ASN A 1062 19.46 24.68 -7.25
C ASN A 1062 18.14 24.83 -8.03
N VAL A 1063 17.02 24.39 -7.44
CA VAL A 1063 15.68 24.62 -8.00
C VAL A 1063 15.37 26.11 -7.99
N ILE A 1064 15.58 26.80 -6.86
CA ILE A 1064 15.35 28.26 -6.73
C ILE A 1064 16.17 29.02 -7.78
N MET A 1065 17.46 28.74 -7.93
CA MET A 1065 18.32 29.43 -8.92
C MET A 1065 17.88 29.23 -10.37
N ALA A 1066 17.09 28.20 -10.68
CA ALA A 1066 16.57 27.90 -12.01
C ALA A 1066 15.14 28.44 -12.29
N LEU A 1067 14.55 29.16 -11.32
CA LEU A 1067 13.27 29.85 -11.47
C LEU A 1067 13.47 31.25 -12.09
N THR A 1068 12.57 31.61 -13.01
CA THR A 1068 12.49 32.95 -13.58
C THR A 1068 11.73 33.90 -12.65
N VAL A 1069 11.84 35.20 -12.89
CA VAL A 1069 11.02 36.22 -12.21
C VAL A 1069 9.51 35.96 -12.38
N SER A 1070 9.07 35.41 -13.52
CA SER A 1070 7.67 35.04 -13.74
C SER A 1070 7.27 33.81 -12.92
N ASP A 1071 8.16 32.83 -12.76
CA ASP A 1071 7.90 31.64 -11.93
C ASP A 1071 7.75 32.05 -10.45
N VAL A 1072 8.66 32.88 -9.93
CA VAL A 1072 8.60 33.37 -8.55
C VAL A 1072 7.36 34.23 -8.31
N LYS A 1073 6.97 35.07 -9.29
CA LYS A 1073 5.71 35.83 -9.24
C LYS A 1073 4.48 34.91 -9.13
N GLY A 1074 4.45 33.84 -9.90
CA GLY A 1074 3.35 32.86 -9.89
C GLY A 1074 3.31 31.96 -8.65
N LEU A 1075 4.47 31.66 -8.06
CA LEU A 1075 4.57 30.89 -6.81
C LEU A 1075 4.15 31.69 -5.58
N LEU A 1076 4.62 32.93 -5.45
CA LEU A 1076 4.36 33.74 -4.25
C LEU A 1076 2.95 34.34 -4.25
N GLY A 1077 2.35 34.60 -5.42
CA GLY A 1077 0.97 35.07 -5.53
C GLY A 1077 0.70 36.32 -4.70
N ASN A 1078 -0.21 36.21 -3.74
CA ASN A 1078 -0.57 37.30 -2.82
C ASN A 1078 0.59 37.71 -1.87
N ASN A 1079 1.51 36.79 -1.58
CA ASN A 1079 2.66 37.03 -0.68
C ASN A 1079 3.85 37.66 -1.42
N LEU A 1080 3.71 38.02 -2.70
CA LEU A 1080 4.79 38.60 -3.50
C LEU A 1080 5.40 39.85 -2.86
N ALA A 1081 4.60 40.67 -2.17
CA ALA A 1081 5.08 41.87 -1.49
C ALA A 1081 6.10 41.56 -0.38
N ASP A 1082 5.95 40.42 0.31
CA ASP A 1082 6.81 40.02 1.41
C ASP A 1082 8.25 39.72 0.96
N LEU A 1083 8.46 39.41 -0.32
CA LEU A 1083 9.79 39.20 -0.90
C LEU A 1083 10.74 40.38 -0.64
N LYS A 1084 10.22 41.60 -0.48
CA LYS A 1084 11.02 42.77 -0.10
C LYS A 1084 11.45 42.75 1.37
N THR A 1085 10.60 42.26 2.27
CA THR A 1085 10.89 42.11 3.71
C THR A 1085 12.01 41.09 3.96
N TYR A 1086 12.08 40.05 3.13
CA TYR A 1086 13.08 38.98 3.20
C TYR A 1086 14.26 39.16 2.22
N GLU A 1087 14.44 40.36 1.65
CA GLU A 1087 15.53 40.69 0.71
C GLU A 1087 16.94 40.40 1.25
N ASN A 1088 17.12 40.36 2.57
CA ASN A 1088 18.39 40.03 3.22
C ASN A 1088 18.65 38.53 3.45
N VAL A 1089 17.71 37.64 3.08
CA VAL A 1089 17.92 36.19 3.18
C VAL A 1089 18.84 35.72 2.05
N THR A 1090 19.90 35.00 2.39
CA THR A 1090 20.98 34.62 1.47
C THR A 1090 20.51 33.90 0.20
N VAL A 1091 19.50 33.02 0.30
CA VAL A 1091 18.98 32.31 -0.89
C VAL A 1091 18.24 33.24 -1.85
N ILE A 1092 17.57 34.27 -1.32
CA ILE A 1092 16.86 35.30 -2.10
C ILE A 1092 17.87 36.25 -2.75
N GLN A 1093 18.90 36.69 -2.02
CA GLN A 1093 19.99 37.51 -2.58
C GLN A 1093 20.75 36.80 -3.70
N ASN A 1094 21.04 35.50 -3.52
CA ASN A 1094 21.69 34.71 -4.56
C ASN A 1094 20.81 34.59 -5.81
N TRP A 1095 19.49 34.42 -5.64
CA TRP A 1095 18.54 34.39 -6.76
C TRP A 1095 18.40 35.75 -7.45
N THR A 1096 18.27 36.87 -6.72
CA THR A 1096 18.23 38.19 -7.36
C THR A 1096 19.52 38.50 -8.11
N ALA A 1097 20.68 38.00 -7.65
CA ALA A 1097 21.96 38.11 -8.37
C ALA A 1097 22.06 37.23 -9.65
N THR A 1098 21.17 36.26 -9.88
CA THR A 1098 21.12 35.52 -11.16
C THR A 1098 20.25 36.20 -12.22
N GLN A 1099 19.25 36.99 -11.82
CA GLN A 1099 18.31 37.67 -12.72
C GLN A 1099 18.87 39.00 -13.26
N TYR A 1100 18.36 39.47 -14.41
CA TYR A 1100 18.66 40.79 -14.96
C TYR A 1100 17.86 41.90 -14.26
N LYS A 1101 18.44 43.09 -14.13
CA LYS A 1101 17.81 44.22 -13.40
C LYS A 1101 16.49 44.66 -14.04
N SER A 1102 16.46 44.83 -15.37
CA SER A 1102 15.22 45.14 -16.10
C SER A 1102 14.08 44.15 -15.84
N VAL A 1103 14.40 42.86 -15.66
CA VAL A 1103 13.41 41.80 -15.44
C VAL A 1103 12.94 41.80 -13.98
N LEU A 1104 13.84 41.98 -13.00
CA LEU A 1104 13.46 42.12 -11.59
C LEU A 1104 12.54 43.31 -11.34
N ASP A 1105 12.76 44.43 -12.04
CA ASP A 1105 11.95 45.63 -11.88
C ASP A 1105 10.48 45.45 -12.34
N THR A 1106 10.18 44.42 -13.14
CA THR A 1106 8.80 44.04 -13.50
C THR A 1106 7.95 43.54 -12.31
N LEU A 1107 8.58 43.25 -11.17
CA LEU A 1107 7.87 42.94 -9.92
C LEU A 1107 7.34 44.18 -9.20
N GLY A 1108 7.89 45.37 -9.47
CA GLY A 1108 7.48 46.63 -8.80
C GLY A 1108 7.93 46.78 -7.34
N LEU A 1109 8.77 45.87 -6.84
CA LEU A 1109 9.18 45.80 -5.42
C LEU A 1109 10.48 46.57 -5.08
N ASN A 1110 11.16 47.14 -6.08
CA ASN A 1110 12.47 47.79 -5.93
C ASN A 1110 13.52 46.91 -5.20
N LEU A 1111 13.74 45.69 -5.70
CA LEU A 1111 14.72 44.77 -5.13
C LEU A 1111 16.17 45.23 -5.41
N ILE A 1112 17.04 45.05 -4.42
CA ILE A 1112 18.48 45.35 -4.46
C ILE A 1112 19.22 44.14 -5.04
N GLY A 1113 20.07 44.38 -6.04
CA GLY A 1113 20.80 43.34 -6.78
C GLY A 1113 20.44 43.34 -8.26
N GLY A 1114 20.64 42.20 -8.93
CA GLY A 1114 20.41 42.04 -10.36
C GLY A 1114 21.66 42.29 -11.22
N ARG A 1115 21.77 41.54 -12.32
CA ARG A 1115 22.79 41.70 -13.35
C ARG A 1115 22.45 42.90 -14.24
N ALA A 1116 23.47 43.65 -14.64
CA ALA A 1116 23.30 44.73 -15.60
C ALA A 1116 22.80 44.20 -16.96
N ASP A 1117 21.86 44.91 -17.57
CA ASP A 1117 21.28 44.52 -18.85
C ASP A 1117 22.30 44.66 -19.99
N LEU A 1118 22.28 43.72 -20.94
CA LEU A 1118 23.19 43.73 -22.10
C LEU A 1118 22.76 44.80 -23.11
N THR A 1119 23.42 45.97 -23.05
CA THR A 1119 23.23 47.06 -24.03
C THR A 1119 23.88 46.70 -25.38
N THR A 1120 23.17 45.95 -26.22
CA THR A 1120 23.58 45.72 -27.62
C THR A 1120 23.21 46.92 -28.50
N THR A 1121 24.11 47.89 -28.60
CA THR A 1121 24.08 48.86 -29.70
C THR A 1121 24.45 48.16 -31.01
N VAL A 1122 23.49 48.01 -31.93
CA VAL A 1122 23.75 47.57 -33.32
C VAL A 1122 23.26 48.68 -34.27
N PRO A 1123 24.13 49.28 -35.10
CA PRO A 1123 23.74 50.30 -36.07
C PRO A 1123 22.96 49.68 -37.26
N GLY A 1124 21.97 50.43 -37.74
CA GLY A 1124 20.91 49.95 -38.63
C GLY A 1124 21.29 49.42 -40.03
N LEU A 1125 20.29 48.80 -40.65
CA LEU A 1125 20.11 48.72 -42.10
C LEU A 1125 18.61 48.66 -42.44
N GLN A 1126 18.25 48.97 -43.69
CA GLN A 1126 17.00 49.68 -44.03
C GLN A 1126 15.82 48.79 -44.47
N ASN A 1127 14.63 49.42 -44.46
CA ASN A 1127 13.38 49.00 -45.08
C ASN A 1127 13.51 48.29 -46.44
N SER A 1128 12.70 47.24 -46.62
CA SER A 1128 12.00 47.02 -47.89
C SER A 1128 10.60 46.43 -47.65
N THR A 1129 9.61 47.00 -48.32
CA THR A 1129 8.19 46.57 -48.28
C THR A 1129 7.92 45.47 -49.29
N GLY A 1130 7.11 44.47 -48.95
CA GLY A 1130 6.61 43.47 -49.90
C GLY A 1130 5.48 42.61 -49.33
N THR A 1131 4.27 42.79 -49.86
CA THR A 1131 3.05 42.06 -49.43
C THR A 1131 2.70 40.98 -50.47
N THR A 1132 2.58 39.70 -50.09
CA THR A 1132 1.40 38.84 -50.38
C THR A 1132 1.50 37.38 -49.90
N VAL A 1133 0.36 36.95 -49.36
CA VAL A 1133 -0.16 35.62 -48.96
C VAL A 1133 0.28 34.38 -49.78
N ALA A 1134 0.61 33.27 -49.09
CA ALA A 1134 0.17 31.90 -49.45
C ALA A 1134 0.29 30.89 -48.26
N THR A 1135 -0.69 30.00 -48.12
CA THR A 1135 -0.85 29.01 -47.04
C THR A 1135 -0.24 27.64 -47.39
N ILE A 1136 0.48 26.96 -46.48
CA ILE A 1136 0.70 25.49 -46.55
C ILE A 1136 0.60 24.84 -45.15
N VAL A 1137 0.00 23.65 -45.11
CA VAL A 1137 -0.26 22.76 -43.96
C VAL A 1137 0.99 21.97 -43.56
N SER A 1138 1.12 21.61 -42.28
CA SER A 1138 2.13 20.64 -41.81
C SER A 1138 1.49 19.42 -41.14
N THR A 1139 1.76 18.24 -41.68
CA THR A 1139 1.37 16.92 -41.16
C THR A 1139 2.40 16.33 -40.21
N VAL A 1140 1.95 15.47 -39.30
CA VAL A 1140 2.76 14.75 -38.31
C VAL A 1140 3.37 13.48 -38.92
N MET A 1141 4.61 13.14 -38.55
CA MET A 1141 5.10 11.75 -38.61
C MET A 1141 5.94 11.38 -37.37
N THR A 1142 5.72 10.15 -36.91
CA THR A 1142 6.33 9.51 -35.73
C THR A 1142 7.55 8.67 -36.11
N ALA A 1143 8.48 8.47 -35.16
CA ALA A 1143 9.49 7.41 -35.23
C ALA A 1143 9.87 6.91 -33.82
N THR A 1144 10.04 5.59 -33.68
CA THR A 1144 10.30 4.86 -32.43
C THR A 1144 11.79 4.81 -32.05
N PRO A 1145 12.13 4.54 -30.77
CA PRO A 1145 13.52 4.49 -30.30
C PRO A 1145 14.17 3.12 -30.51
N THR A 1146 15.49 3.10 -30.72
CA THR A 1146 16.34 1.91 -30.53
C THR A 1146 17.54 2.22 -29.64
N THR A 1147 17.89 1.26 -28.81
CA THR A 1147 18.90 1.35 -27.75
C THR A 1147 20.33 1.23 -28.28
N LYS A 1148 21.26 2.02 -27.72
CA LYS A 1148 22.70 1.74 -27.76
C LYS A 1148 23.36 2.08 -26.42
N THR A 1149 23.92 1.07 -25.78
CA THR A 1149 24.81 1.13 -24.62
C THR A 1149 26.20 1.68 -25.03
N PRO A 1150 26.92 2.40 -24.15
CA PRO A 1150 28.28 2.87 -24.45
C PRO A 1150 29.33 1.79 -24.14
N THR A 1151 30.23 1.54 -25.10
CA THR A 1151 31.40 0.66 -24.91
C THR A 1151 32.63 1.46 -24.50
N THR A 1152 33.21 1.11 -23.35
CA THR A 1152 34.58 1.47 -22.99
C THR A 1152 35.57 0.54 -23.69
N SER A 1153 36.74 1.07 -24.04
CA SER A 1153 37.84 0.34 -24.67
C SER A 1153 38.93 -0.02 -23.65
N ALA A 1154 39.43 -1.27 -23.68
CA ALA A 1154 40.86 -1.63 -23.61
C ALA A 1154 41.13 -3.12 -23.30
N TYR A 1155 41.78 -3.78 -24.27
CA TYR A 1155 42.82 -4.82 -24.07
C TYR A 1155 42.55 -6.18 -23.38
N SER A 1156 42.29 -7.17 -24.26
CA SER A 1156 43.17 -8.34 -24.53
C SER A 1156 43.01 -9.68 -23.79
N LYS A 1157 42.72 -10.68 -24.63
CA LYS A 1157 43.25 -12.06 -24.71
C LYS A 1157 42.83 -13.13 -23.68
N ILE A 1158 42.06 -14.09 -24.24
CA ILE A 1158 42.22 -15.56 -24.15
C ILE A 1158 41.89 -16.16 -22.75
N HIS A 1159 40.98 -17.14 -22.62
CA HIS A 1159 40.61 -18.18 -23.58
C HIS A 1159 39.11 -18.43 -23.71
#